data_AF-A0AA97IJ70-F1
#
_entry.id   AF-A0AA97IJ70-F1
#
_cell.length_a   1.000
_cell.length_b   1.000
_cell.length_c   1.000
_cell.angle_alpha   90.00
_cell.angle_beta   90.00
_cell.angle_gamma   90.00
#
_symmetry.space_group_name_H-M   'P 1'
#
loop_
_entity.id
_entity.type
_entity.pdbx_description
1 polymer ?
#
loop_
_entity_poly.entity_id
_entity_poly.type
_entity_poly.pdbx_seq_one_letter_code
_entity_poly.pdbx_strand_id
1 'polypeptide(L)'
;MLTLILGSVSVLGAQDHQPGEELKDWLKTYQLSDRPTADIEGPGIHSDLSQLGKKLFFSPDLSLDGKVACSTCHHPRLGGADSLALPVGVTVDDPFLTGQPRLDQLIKLSPDDYVRHLIPRNSPTVFNVSLYRKNLFWDGRVQYVDSDVSSRKIKVGGGYSELPTSRYQTRSLLQAQARLPMVSPFEMKGLSDASHNNLEIHQLIVSRLASSDEWCRQFKSVFSPQDTNVSCEAVVQIDTLTKALAAFQADLVLIENRFFGFLNNKNKLSESEMKGARLFFTAVSEGGAGCSGCHSGSHFSDEQFYNLGIEPSGPGVNGRGLDYGRSNIEPDTDTFSFRTPSLLNISRTAPYFHNGSAATLSEAIKAHIRNKPEKSLSDSNKGDSNRSDVAYMKRSLTTIREKAAQSPFQKLLPEALSDHQVDQLSAFLETLTDPCLLDESCFQVFIDDQPIVTPFTRPVSLEESSAEKLSAVPRQTVDKMEIRTPSFEKCVAIPAVIPVAKTNQNRLWFREAGAKKGIDHRRKVGLIKPGWIMDVINWGGVSAADLNRDCLDDLVFADNDNRVWVYYQQSDGQFKQQNILLKGAELKGVITPLVGDLDGDYQPDLFLGNDGRFYPQVVYDFTRAPESLVFSDVSGPTLNASFGDLDQDGDLDAVMAFWRTYKSVRQPQIWRNSGYRQMQPADSKVPELRESYGPVTLNDGLIHQKHEAPVFGGDDFTFTPNFADVNQDGISDILMTADFFTTQLWKNTGTELQDVTDIREIHGSFGMGAAIADFDNDGDLDWFESSIFSLSQSSSYTGNRLYQNEGDYQFRNVTENSGLREGGWGWGSCAADFNNDGLLDIFHATGYGNIPETATYPSQDYKTLATQILNNHSEFQQSRARLFINLGEMTFKEQALEAGLEKAMDGRGISCFDYQQDGDIDIVVSNWEGSPDFFVNSNPDNHHWLSVRLIGPPGNTEALGAKIRLYSQDGTQFREVRFENNFVSTNPRQQHFGLKQLEKVDRLVIDWPKPYSARTVLENPRINQRHLVFHPVLNQQPPSGTNR
;
A
#
# COMPACT_ATOMS: atom_id res chain seq x y z
N MET A 1 -1.59 85.17 52.12
CA MET A 1 -2.47 85.06 53.30
C MET A 1 -3.86 84.72 52.78
N LEU A 2 -4.45 83.63 53.29
CA LEU A 2 -5.85 83.18 53.21
C LEU A 2 -6.60 83.09 51.85
N THR A 3 -6.92 81.83 51.52
CA THR A 3 -8.28 81.26 51.30
C THR A 3 -9.34 82.05 50.53
N LEU A 4 -9.85 81.40 49.47
CA LEU A 4 -11.25 81.28 48.98
C LEU A 4 -11.30 81.44 47.47
N ILE A 5 -11.71 80.38 46.75
CA ILE A 5 -12.87 80.42 45.82
C ILE A 5 -13.53 79.03 45.85
N LEU A 6 -14.68 78.95 46.52
CA LEU A 6 -15.76 78.00 46.25
C LEU A 6 -16.84 78.79 45.51
N GLY A 7 -17.26 78.29 44.36
CA GLY A 7 -18.31 78.88 43.53
C GLY A 7 -18.90 77.81 42.63
N SER A 8 -20.11 77.40 42.97
CA SER A 8 -20.97 76.46 42.28
C SER A 8 -21.26 76.86 40.83
N VAL A 9 -21.15 75.89 39.92
CA VAL A 9 -21.87 75.89 38.64
C VAL A 9 -22.70 74.60 38.56
N SER A 10 -23.97 74.85 38.31
CA SER A 10 -25.08 73.96 38.02
C SER A 10 -24.78 72.83 37.06
N VAL A 11 -25.40 71.68 37.38
CA VAL A 11 -25.68 70.54 36.51
C VAL A 11 -26.01 70.98 35.08
N LEU A 12 -25.05 70.83 34.18
CA LEU A 12 -25.24 70.69 32.75
C LEU A 12 -24.74 69.29 32.43
N GLY A 13 -25.62 68.50 31.81
CA GLY A 13 -25.55 67.05 31.75
C GLY A 13 -24.15 66.50 31.51
N ALA A 14 -23.69 65.68 32.45
CA ALA A 14 -22.81 64.58 32.08
C ALA A 14 -23.58 63.80 31.01
N GLN A 15 -23.19 63.95 29.75
CA GLN A 15 -23.51 62.93 28.77
C GLN A 15 -23.00 61.63 29.39
N ASP A 16 -23.92 60.72 29.71
CA ASP A 16 -23.60 59.31 29.90
C ASP A 16 -22.84 58.88 28.65
N HIS A 17 -21.51 59.03 28.66
CA HIS A 17 -20.68 58.42 27.65
C HIS A 17 -20.76 56.93 27.91
N GLN A 18 -21.60 56.27 27.11
CA GLN A 18 -21.77 54.84 27.21
C GLN A 18 -20.39 54.19 27.04
N PRO A 19 -19.97 53.26 27.93
CA PRO A 19 -18.65 52.63 27.87
C PRO A 19 -18.24 52.06 26.50
N GLY A 20 -19.22 51.77 25.65
CA GLY A 20 -19.01 51.37 24.25
C GLY A 20 -18.51 52.50 23.33
N GLU A 21 -18.95 53.74 23.49
CA GLU A 21 -18.47 54.87 22.67
C GLU A 21 -17.01 55.21 22.98
N GLU A 22 -16.62 55.19 24.27
CA GLU A 22 -15.23 55.37 24.68
C GLU A 22 -14.30 54.28 24.12
N LEU A 23 -14.78 53.04 24.05
CA LEU A 23 -14.03 51.94 23.44
C LEU A 23 -13.86 52.14 21.94
N LYS A 24 -14.92 52.50 21.22
CA LYS A 24 -14.86 52.77 19.77
C LYS A 24 -13.88 53.87 19.44
N ASP A 25 -13.94 54.99 20.16
CA ASP A 25 -13.06 56.13 19.92
C ASP A 25 -11.59 55.78 20.17
N TRP A 26 -11.30 54.98 21.19
CA TRP A 26 -9.97 54.44 21.41
C TRP A 26 -9.52 53.48 20.29
N LEU A 27 -10.39 52.56 19.85
CA LEU A 27 -10.06 51.58 18.79
C LEU A 27 -9.76 52.22 17.42
N LYS A 28 -10.27 53.43 17.13
CA LYS A 28 -9.92 54.17 15.91
C LYS A 28 -8.41 54.39 15.74
N THR A 29 -7.65 54.42 16.85
CA THR A 29 -6.19 54.55 16.84
C THR A 29 -5.47 53.36 16.18
N TYR A 30 -6.11 52.20 16.09
CA TYR A 30 -5.57 50.98 15.50
C TYR A 30 -5.86 50.84 13.99
N GLN A 31 -6.41 51.89 13.35
CA GLN A 31 -6.73 51.92 11.91
C GLN A 31 -7.56 50.71 11.45
N LEU A 32 -8.47 50.24 12.30
CA LEU A 32 -9.48 49.24 11.97
C LEU A 32 -10.54 49.91 11.07
N SER A 33 -10.20 50.21 9.82
CA SER A 33 -11.11 50.89 8.90
C SER A 33 -12.25 49.98 8.43
N ASP A 34 -13.36 50.62 8.06
CA ASP A 34 -14.62 50.04 7.56
C ASP A 34 -14.41 48.89 6.58
N ARG A 35 -14.68 47.67 7.05
CA ARG A 35 -14.65 46.39 6.32
C ARG A 35 -13.34 46.14 5.51
N PRO A 36 -12.82 44.91 5.48
CA PRO A 36 -11.84 44.54 4.47
C PRO A 36 -12.51 44.46 3.07
N THR A 37 -13.01 45.58 2.53
CA THR A 37 -13.79 45.65 1.27
C THR A 37 -13.01 46.15 0.07
N ALA A 38 -11.82 46.74 0.22
CA ALA A 38 -11.20 47.48 -0.88
C ALA A 38 -10.64 46.59 -2.01
N ASP A 39 -10.35 45.31 -1.78
CA ASP A 39 -9.60 44.46 -2.72
C ASP A 39 -10.09 42.99 -2.77
N ILE A 40 -11.39 42.73 -2.56
CA ILE A 40 -11.96 41.39 -2.81
C ILE A 40 -12.05 41.22 -4.34
N GLU A 41 -10.97 40.71 -4.95
CA GLU A 41 -10.82 40.50 -6.40
C GLU A 41 -11.56 39.21 -6.89
N GLY A 42 -12.70 38.89 -6.29
CA GLY A 42 -13.54 37.74 -6.69
C GLY A 42 -14.55 38.12 -7.78
N PRO A 43 -14.87 37.23 -8.75
CA PRO A 43 -15.85 37.53 -9.80
C PRO A 43 -17.31 37.44 -9.31
N GLY A 44 -17.54 37.05 -8.06
CA GLY A 44 -18.85 36.90 -7.44
C GLY A 44 -19.32 35.44 -7.46
N ILE A 45 -19.88 34.99 -6.34
CA ILE A 45 -20.20 33.57 -6.11
C ILE A 45 -21.13 32.97 -7.18
N HIS A 46 -21.99 33.79 -7.79
CA HIS A 46 -22.92 33.36 -8.86
C HIS A 46 -22.35 33.49 -10.28
N SER A 47 -21.11 33.97 -10.44
CA SER A 47 -20.47 34.01 -11.75
C SER A 47 -20.20 32.61 -12.29
N ASP A 48 -20.24 32.45 -13.61
CA ASP A 48 -19.99 31.13 -14.24
C ASP A 48 -18.62 30.56 -13.86
N LEU A 49 -17.60 31.44 -13.70
CA LEU A 49 -16.26 31.05 -13.30
C LEU A 49 -16.20 30.52 -11.86
N SER A 50 -16.92 31.14 -10.92
CA SER A 50 -16.99 30.68 -9.54
C SER A 50 -17.89 29.47 -9.37
N GLN A 51 -18.94 29.33 -10.17
CA GLN A 51 -19.76 28.12 -10.19
C GLN A 51 -18.98 26.92 -10.73
N LEU A 52 -18.15 27.09 -11.77
CA LEU A 52 -17.22 26.06 -12.20
C LEU A 52 -16.19 25.72 -11.11
N GLY A 53 -15.63 26.75 -10.47
CA GLY A 53 -14.71 26.57 -9.35
C GLY A 53 -15.32 25.81 -8.17
N LYS A 54 -16.57 26.11 -7.85
CA LYS A 54 -17.36 25.41 -6.82
C LYS A 54 -17.50 23.93 -7.15
N LYS A 55 -17.91 23.60 -8.38
CA LYS A 55 -18.02 22.19 -8.82
C LYS A 55 -16.69 21.45 -8.69
N LEU A 56 -15.59 22.08 -9.13
CA LEU A 56 -14.24 21.51 -9.00
C LEU A 56 -13.84 21.30 -7.54
N PHE A 57 -14.16 22.26 -6.67
CA PHE A 57 -13.83 22.20 -5.24
C PHE A 57 -14.49 21.02 -4.51
N PHE A 58 -15.69 20.62 -4.95
CA PHE A 58 -16.42 19.47 -4.40
C PHE A 58 -16.18 18.16 -5.17
N SER A 59 -15.42 18.18 -6.26
CA SER A 59 -15.21 16.99 -7.08
C SER A 59 -13.98 16.20 -6.63
N PRO A 60 -14.13 14.89 -6.38
CA PRO A 60 -12.98 14.01 -6.15
C PRO A 60 -12.18 13.72 -7.42
N ASP A 61 -12.65 14.12 -8.61
CA ASP A 61 -11.93 13.94 -9.88
C ASP A 61 -10.58 14.68 -9.91
N LEU A 62 -10.36 15.62 -8.98
CA LEU A 62 -9.09 16.33 -8.76
C LEU A 62 -8.05 15.52 -7.96
N SER A 63 -8.46 14.45 -7.28
CA SER A 63 -7.54 13.51 -6.61
C SER A 63 -7.20 12.36 -7.53
N LEU A 64 -5.98 11.82 -7.43
CA LEU A 64 -5.58 10.75 -8.34
C LEU A 64 -6.39 9.48 -8.16
N ASP A 65 -6.77 9.14 -6.94
CA ASP A 65 -7.53 7.94 -6.58
C ASP A 65 -9.05 8.15 -6.59
N GLY A 66 -9.51 9.39 -6.80
CA GLY A 66 -10.94 9.73 -6.77
C GLY A 66 -11.56 9.66 -5.36
N LYS A 67 -10.76 9.67 -4.29
CA LYS A 67 -11.23 9.52 -2.90
C LYS A 67 -11.22 10.81 -2.07
N VAL A 68 -10.74 11.93 -2.63
CA VAL A 68 -10.63 13.22 -1.91
C VAL A 68 -10.97 14.40 -2.83
N ALA A 69 -11.78 15.33 -2.34
CA ALA A 69 -12.00 16.63 -2.95
C ALA A 69 -11.39 17.75 -2.09
N CYS A 70 -11.27 18.98 -2.60
CA CYS A 70 -10.88 20.11 -1.75
C CYS A 70 -11.85 20.28 -0.56
N SER A 71 -13.15 20.09 -0.82
CA SER A 71 -14.22 20.15 0.18
C SER A 71 -14.12 19.08 1.27
N THR A 72 -13.38 17.99 1.04
CA THR A 72 -13.17 16.93 2.03
C THR A 72 -12.47 17.46 3.28
N CYS A 73 -11.48 18.34 3.11
CA CYS A 73 -10.69 18.94 4.20
C CYS A 73 -11.06 20.41 4.50
N HIS A 74 -11.91 21.02 3.67
CA HIS A 74 -12.25 22.45 3.73
C HIS A 74 -13.76 22.69 3.55
N HIS A 75 -14.58 21.87 4.18
CA HIS A 75 -16.02 21.90 3.96
C HIS A 75 -16.66 23.18 4.55
N PRO A 76 -17.51 23.92 3.82
CA PRO A 76 -18.17 25.13 4.34
C PRO A 76 -18.95 24.92 5.65
N ARG A 77 -19.64 23.77 5.80
CA ARG A 77 -20.33 23.38 7.08
C ARG A 77 -19.40 23.37 8.31
N LEU A 78 -18.12 23.13 8.10
CA LEU A 78 -17.09 23.05 9.13
C LEU A 78 -16.28 24.36 9.24
N GLY A 79 -16.87 25.50 8.83
CA GLY A 79 -16.20 26.79 8.84
C GLY A 79 -15.09 26.90 7.79
N GLY A 80 -15.11 26.06 6.74
CA GLY A 80 -14.08 26.01 5.70
C GLY A 80 -12.79 25.30 6.14
N ALA A 81 -12.81 24.59 7.27
CA ALA A 81 -11.75 23.73 7.79
C ALA A 81 -12.25 22.27 7.90
N ASP A 82 -11.53 21.40 8.61
CA ASP A 82 -11.86 19.96 8.71
C ASP A 82 -12.41 19.54 10.09
N SER A 83 -12.38 20.41 11.11
CA SER A 83 -12.73 20.07 12.51
C SER A 83 -11.91 18.92 13.15
N LEU A 84 -10.85 18.45 12.47
CA LEU A 84 -9.86 17.49 12.93
C LEU A 84 -8.55 18.17 13.32
N ALA A 85 -7.81 17.60 14.28
CA ALA A 85 -6.46 18.10 14.62
C ALA A 85 -5.55 18.06 13.40
N LEU A 86 -5.42 16.87 12.80
CA LEU A 86 -4.82 16.65 11.50
C LEU A 86 -5.86 16.03 10.56
N PRO A 87 -6.08 16.63 9.38
CA PRO A 87 -6.96 16.10 8.35
C PRO A 87 -6.55 14.71 7.85
N VAL A 88 -7.48 14.02 7.20
CA VAL A 88 -7.24 12.74 6.54
C VAL A 88 -7.14 12.95 5.03
N GLY A 89 -6.01 12.58 4.44
CA GLY A 89 -5.76 12.62 2.99
C GLY A 89 -6.52 11.53 2.22
N VAL A 90 -5.85 10.90 1.27
CA VAL A 90 -6.36 9.71 0.54
C VAL A 90 -6.46 8.49 1.46
N THR A 91 -7.39 7.56 1.17
CA THR A 91 -7.58 6.16 1.68
C THR A 91 -9.00 5.79 2.11
N VAL A 92 -9.84 6.77 2.38
CA VAL A 92 -11.24 6.56 2.79
C VAL A 92 -12.09 6.26 1.56
N ASP A 93 -12.83 5.15 1.57
CA ASP A 93 -13.62 4.70 0.40
C ASP A 93 -14.79 5.62 0.04
N ASP A 94 -15.24 6.47 0.98
CA ASP A 94 -16.25 7.49 0.73
C ASP A 94 -15.60 8.89 0.62
N PRO A 95 -15.52 9.48 -0.60
CA PRO A 95 -14.95 10.80 -0.81
C PRO A 95 -15.75 11.95 -0.19
N PHE A 96 -17.00 11.70 0.20
CA PHE A 96 -17.92 12.72 0.72
C PHE A 96 -17.94 12.80 2.26
N LEU A 97 -17.25 11.89 2.95
CA LEU A 97 -17.05 12.01 4.40
C LEU A 97 -16.07 13.12 4.73
N THR A 98 -16.42 13.90 5.75
CA THR A 98 -15.64 15.04 6.27
C THR A 98 -15.55 14.96 7.79
N GLY A 99 -14.52 15.54 8.40
CA GLY A 99 -14.38 15.59 9.86
C GLY A 99 -14.30 14.22 10.55
N GLN A 100 -14.88 14.11 11.75
CA GLN A 100 -14.73 12.93 12.61
C GLN A 100 -15.13 11.60 11.95
N PRO A 101 -16.24 11.48 11.20
CA PRO A 101 -16.57 10.24 10.49
C PRO A 101 -15.48 9.76 9.52
N ARG A 102 -14.71 10.69 8.94
CA ARG A 102 -13.58 10.39 8.07
C ARG A 102 -12.42 9.79 8.88
N LEU A 103 -12.12 10.36 10.04
CA LEU A 103 -11.10 9.86 10.95
C LEU A 103 -11.46 8.51 11.57
N ASP A 104 -12.74 8.28 11.89
CA ASP A 104 -13.22 7.03 12.48
C ASP A 104 -12.97 5.80 11.59
N GLN A 105 -12.80 6.00 10.27
CA GLN A 105 -12.38 4.94 9.36
C GLN A 105 -10.89 4.58 9.54
N LEU A 106 -10.04 5.55 9.83
CA LEU A 106 -8.60 5.34 10.05
C LEU A 106 -8.26 4.78 11.43
N ILE A 107 -9.07 5.04 12.47
CA ILE A 107 -8.81 4.58 13.86
C ILE A 107 -8.75 3.03 13.97
N LYS A 108 -9.20 2.32 12.94
CA LYS A 108 -9.13 0.85 12.83
C LYS A 108 -7.79 0.33 12.28
N LEU A 109 -6.93 1.22 11.77
CA LEU A 109 -5.61 0.91 11.25
C LEU A 109 -4.58 0.83 12.39
N SER A 110 -3.40 0.27 12.09
CA SER A 110 -2.27 0.29 13.02
C SER A 110 -1.87 1.74 13.37
N PRO A 111 -1.18 2.00 14.49
CA PRO A 111 -0.65 3.32 14.80
C PRO A 111 0.24 3.97 13.77
N ASP A 112 1.03 3.17 13.06
CA ASP A 112 1.91 3.71 12.05
C ASP A 112 1.16 4.02 10.76
N ASP A 113 0.17 3.20 10.38
CA ASP A 113 -0.69 3.49 9.23
C ASP A 113 -1.63 4.66 9.48
N TYR A 114 -2.21 4.75 10.68
CA TYR A 114 -3.03 5.90 11.06
C TYR A 114 -2.28 7.21 10.87
N VAL A 115 -1.01 7.29 11.30
CA VAL A 115 -0.19 8.51 11.23
C VAL A 115 0.20 8.86 9.79
N ARG A 116 0.42 7.87 8.91
CA ARG A 116 0.82 8.10 7.51
C ARG A 116 -0.29 8.69 6.64
N HIS A 117 -1.55 8.46 6.98
CA HIS A 117 -2.71 9.01 6.27
C HIS A 117 -3.14 10.40 6.74
N LEU A 118 -2.49 10.94 7.78
CA LEU A 118 -2.75 12.29 8.27
C LEU A 118 -1.98 13.34 7.47
N ILE A 119 -2.68 14.40 7.10
CA ILE A 119 -2.05 15.60 6.56
C ILE A 119 -1.19 16.22 7.67
N PRO A 120 0.11 16.51 7.45
CA PRO A 120 1.04 16.93 8.52
C PRO A 120 0.72 18.23 9.25
N ARG A 121 -0.30 18.97 8.81
CA ARG A 121 -0.75 20.22 9.41
C ARG A 121 -2.28 20.27 9.44
N ASN A 122 -2.80 20.98 10.42
CA ASN A 122 -4.21 21.35 10.49
C ASN A 122 -4.63 22.15 9.24
N SER A 123 -5.82 21.86 8.70
CA SER A 123 -6.40 22.59 7.58
C SER A 123 -6.86 23.98 8.02
N PRO A 124 -6.24 25.08 7.51
CA PRO A 124 -6.76 26.42 7.78
C PRO A 124 -8.11 26.63 7.07
N THR A 125 -8.90 27.59 7.54
CA THR A 125 -10.14 27.95 6.86
C THR A 125 -9.88 28.50 5.45
N VAL A 126 -10.71 28.08 4.49
CA VAL A 126 -10.77 28.69 3.15
C VAL A 126 -11.58 29.97 3.10
N PHE A 127 -12.35 30.30 4.14
CA PHE A 127 -13.04 31.60 4.19
C PHE A 127 -12.05 32.73 4.41
N ASN A 128 -12.28 33.84 3.71
CA ASN A 128 -11.47 35.06 3.76
C ASN A 128 -10.02 34.88 3.31
N VAL A 129 -9.69 33.78 2.62
CA VAL A 129 -8.33 33.51 2.14
C VAL A 129 -7.88 34.52 1.07
N SER A 130 -8.82 35.17 0.37
CA SER A 130 -8.53 36.27 -0.56
C SER A 130 -8.05 37.56 0.10
N LEU A 131 -8.14 37.66 1.43
CA LEU A 131 -7.64 38.82 2.17
C LEU A 131 -6.12 38.78 2.38
N TYR A 132 -5.49 37.61 2.26
CA TYR A 132 -4.03 37.48 2.35
C TYR A 132 -3.33 38.16 1.18
N ARG A 133 -2.33 38.99 1.47
CA ARG A 133 -1.63 39.83 0.47
C ARG A 133 -0.17 39.50 0.30
N LYS A 134 0.44 38.73 1.19
CA LYS A 134 1.87 38.41 1.16
C LYS A 134 2.10 36.94 0.87
N ASN A 135 1.43 36.06 1.61
CA ASN A 135 1.76 34.63 1.60
C ASN A 135 0.57 33.72 2.01
N LEU A 136 0.59 32.48 1.52
CA LEU A 136 -0.36 31.41 1.83
C LEU A 136 0.38 30.16 2.37
N PHE A 137 -0.38 29.22 2.94
CA PHE A 137 0.09 28.11 3.79
C PHE A 137 0.66 28.57 5.15
N TRP A 138 0.80 27.62 6.07
CA TRP A 138 1.36 27.86 7.41
C TRP A 138 2.85 28.25 7.37
N ASP A 139 3.63 27.80 6.38
CA ASP A 139 5.06 28.14 6.21
C ASP A 139 5.32 29.20 5.14
N GLY A 140 4.26 29.72 4.51
CA GLY A 140 4.41 30.76 3.49
C GLY A 140 5.03 30.28 2.18
N ARG A 141 4.96 28.97 1.87
CA ARG A 141 5.58 28.41 0.66
C ARG A 141 5.06 29.01 -0.64
N VAL A 142 3.89 29.66 -0.63
CA VAL A 142 3.37 30.47 -1.75
C VAL A 142 3.38 31.93 -1.32
N GLN A 143 4.22 32.76 -1.95
CA GLN A 143 4.39 34.16 -1.58
C GLN A 143 4.76 35.05 -2.76
N TYR A 144 4.54 36.36 -2.65
CA TYR A 144 5.10 37.31 -3.62
C TYR A 144 6.61 37.50 -3.41
N VAL A 145 7.36 37.66 -4.51
CA VAL A 145 8.83 37.84 -4.54
C VAL A 145 9.23 39.28 -4.22
N ASP A 146 8.47 40.25 -4.73
CA ASP A 146 8.73 41.68 -4.56
C ASP A 146 7.53 42.37 -3.90
N SER A 147 7.80 43.46 -3.17
CA SER A 147 6.77 44.36 -2.63
C SER A 147 6.14 45.27 -3.69
N ASP A 148 6.66 45.25 -4.93
CA ASP A 148 6.16 46.05 -6.04
C ASP A 148 4.94 45.40 -6.70
N VAL A 149 3.78 46.04 -6.52
CA VAL A 149 2.47 45.63 -7.04
C VAL A 149 2.47 45.50 -8.58
N SER A 150 3.42 46.14 -9.27
CA SER A 150 3.52 46.10 -10.73
C SER A 150 4.19 44.83 -11.28
N SER A 151 5.05 44.15 -10.49
CA SER A 151 5.76 42.94 -10.91
C SER A 151 5.08 41.64 -10.45
N ARG A 152 4.34 41.64 -9.30
CA ARG A 152 3.54 40.53 -8.70
C ARG A 152 4.01 39.11 -9.08
N LYS A 153 5.32 38.84 -8.99
CA LYS A 153 5.88 37.50 -9.21
C LYS A 153 5.64 36.67 -7.97
N ILE A 154 5.22 35.42 -8.15
CA ILE A 154 4.99 34.47 -7.04
C ILE A 154 6.14 33.47 -6.98
N LYS A 155 6.65 33.23 -5.77
CA LYS A 155 7.59 32.16 -5.44
C LYS A 155 6.82 31.01 -4.79
N VAL A 156 7.11 29.80 -5.26
CA VAL A 156 6.63 28.54 -4.69
C VAL A 156 7.85 27.76 -4.19
N GLY A 157 7.92 27.43 -2.91
CA GLY A 157 9.05 26.70 -2.30
C GLY A 157 8.72 25.26 -1.86
N GLY A 158 9.75 24.53 -1.39
CA GLY A 158 9.61 23.18 -0.80
C GLY A 158 9.61 22.01 -1.80
N GLY A 159 10.54 21.97 -2.76
CA GLY A 159 10.66 20.85 -3.73
C GLY A 159 9.65 20.89 -4.89
N TYR A 160 8.59 21.69 -4.80
CA TYR A 160 7.65 21.97 -5.89
C TYR A 160 8.21 22.89 -7.00
N SER A 161 9.52 23.18 -6.95
CA SER A 161 10.25 24.08 -7.85
C SER A 161 10.70 23.46 -9.18
N GLU A 162 10.51 22.15 -9.38
CA GLU A 162 10.88 21.46 -10.63
C GLU A 162 9.98 21.84 -11.83
N LEU A 163 8.89 22.54 -11.59
CA LEU A 163 8.10 23.16 -12.65
C LEU A 163 8.80 24.47 -13.08
N PRO A 164 9.20 24.64 -14.36
CA PRO A 164 9.95 25.80 -14.80
C PRO A 164 9.27 27.09 -14.34
N THR A 165 9.98 27.91 -13.57
CA THR A 165 9.53 29.21 -13.03
C THR A 165 9.03 30.19 -14.11
N SER A 166 9.27 29.90 -15.39
CA SER A 166 8.74 30.62 -16.55
C SER A 166 7.28 30.28 -16.92
N ARG A 167 6.66 29.24 -16.35
CA ARG A 167 5.27 28.83 -16.68
C ARG A 167 4.21 29.13 -15.62
N TYR A 168 4.57 29.59 -14.42
CA TYR A 168 3.59 30.21 -13.52
C TYR A 168 3.26 31.63 -14.02
N GLN A 169 2.43 31.73 -15.06
CA GLN A 169 1.98 33.03 -15.58
C GLN A 169 0.97 33.74 -14.65
N THR A 170 0.59 33.12 -13.54
CA THR A 170 -0.39 33.67 -12.61
C THR A 170 0.20 34.71 -11.67
N ARG A 171 -0.59 35.76 -11.40
CA ARG A 171 -0.34 36.79 -10.39
C ARG A 171 -1.21 36.62 -9.15
N SER A 172 -1.93 35.49 -9.03
CA SER A 172 -2.85 35.20 -7.93
C SER A 172 -2.25 34.14 -6.98
N LEU A 173 -2.15 34.49 -5.69
CA LEU A 173 -1.71 33.55 -4.65
C LEU A 173 -2.65 32.33 -4.58
N LEU A 174 -3.96 32.53 -4.72
CA LEU A 174 -4.96 31.44 -4.68
C LEU A 174 -4.81 30.47 -5.85
N GLN A 175 -4.53 31.00 -7.05
CA GLN A 175 -4.30 30.13 -8.21
C GLN A 175 -3.00 29.34 -8.08
N ALA A 176 -1.96 29.93 -7.48
CA ALA A 176 -0.72 29.23 -7.18
C ALA A 176 -0.92 28.16 -6.09
N GLN A 177 -1.67 28.48 -5.03
CA GLN A 177 -2.02 27.54 -3.95
C GLN A 177 -2.80 26.34 -4.48
N ALA A 178 -3.80 26.56 -5.34
CA ALA A 178 -4.68 25.52 -5.84
C ALA A 178 -3.95 24.38 -6.59
N ARG A 179 -2.70 24.59 -7.03
CA ARG A 179 -1.89 23.58 -7.72
C ARG A 179 -1.29 22.54 -6.80
N LEU A 180 -1.06 22.88 -5.54
CA LEU A 180 -0.22 22.08 -4.64
C LEU A 180 -0.94 20.87 -4.02
N PRO A 181 -2.19 20.98 -3.53
CA PRO A 181 -2.88 19.83 -2.93
C PRO A 181 -3.00 18.64 -3.88
N MET A 182 -3.24 18.90 -5.17
CA MET A 182 -3.34 17.91 -6.26
C MET A 182 -2.08 17.04 -6.44
N VAL A 183 -0.91 17.55 -6.04
CA VAL A 183 0.39 16.86 -6.21
C VAL A 183 1.02 16.45 -4.88
N SER A 184 0.35 16.75 -3.76
CA SER A 184 0.85 16.46 -2.43
C SER A 184 0.49 15.02 -2.04
N PRO A 185 1.47 14.17 -1.71
CA PRO A 185 1.25 12.75 -1.44
C PRO A 185 0.39 12.51 -0.18
N PHE A 186 0.39 13.46 0.74
CA PHE A 186 -0.45 13.42 1.95
C PHE A 186 -1.85 14.00 1.73
N GLU A 187 -2.14 14.64 0.59
CA GLU A 187 -3.41 15.31 0.31
C GLU A 187 -4.19 14.60 -0.81
N MET A 188 -4.07 15.04 -2.08
CA MET A 188 -4.91 14.56 -3.18
C MET A 188 -4.15 13.70 -4.22
N LYS A 189 -2.81 13.66 -4.16
CA LYS A 189 -2.00 12.76 -5.00
C LYS A 189 -2.05 11.32 -4.45
N GLY A 190 -1.96 11.20 -3.14
CA GLY A 190 -1.89 9.93 -2.44
C GLY A 190 -0.51 9.28 -2.43
N LEU A 191 -0.33 8.35 -1.50
CA LEU A 191 0.96 7.70 -1.21
C LEU A 191 1.31 6.61 -2.24
N SER A 192 0.36 6.19 -3.07
CA SER A 192 0.48 5.10 -4.05
C SER A 192 1.14 5.49 -5.39
N ASP A 193 1.22 6.77 -5.76
CA ASP A 193 1.79 7.22 -7.04
C ASP A 193 3.20 7.85 -6.87
N ALA A 194 4.21 7.04 -6.55
CA ALA A 194 5.60 7.52 -6.45
C ALA A 194 6.27 7.74 -7.82
N SER A 195 5.66 7.25 -8.91
CA SER A 195 6.23 7.23 -10.26
C SER A 195 6.12 8.55 -11.02
N HIS A 196 5.06 9.34 -10.78
CA HIS A 196 4.81 10.55 -11.55
C HIS A 196 5.30 11.82 -10.83
N ASN A 197 6.01 12.68 -11.57
CA ASN A 197 6.38 14.01 -11.12
C ASN A 197 5.17 14.97 -11.13
N ASN A 198 5.29 16.13 -10.46
CA ASN A 198 4.18 17.07 -10.30
C ASN A 198 3.52 17.51 -11.62
N LEU A 199 4.29 17.57 -12.73
CA LEU A 199 3.76 17.95 -14.04
C LEU A 199 2.85 16.86 -14.60
N GLU A 200 3.29 15.61 -14.53
CA GLU A 200 2.54 14.45 -15.01
C GLU A 200 1.22 14.30 -14.25
N ILE A 201 1.24 14.49 -12.93
CA ILE A 201 0.03 14.47 -12.10
C ILE A 201 -0.99 15.53 -12.54
N HIS A 202 -0.55 16.77 -12.75
CA HIS A 202 -1.44 17.83 -13.26
C HIS A 202 -2.00 17.48 -14.64
N GLN A 203 -1.19 16.88 -15.51
CA GLN A 203 -1.64 16.47 -16.84
C GLN A 203 -2.63 15.31 -16.77
N LEU A 204 -2.46 14.35 -15.86
CA LEU A 204 -3.40 13.24 -15.66
C LEU A 204 -4.77 13.75 -15.20
N ILE A 205 -4.79 14.66 -14.23
CA ILE A 205 -6.02 15.31 -13.75
C ILE A 205 -6.69 16.09 -14.90
N VAL A 206 -5.92 16.91 -15.62
CA VAL A 206 -6.43 17.68 -16.76
C VAL A 206 -6.98 16.75 -17.85
N SER A 207 -6.30 15.65 -18.15
CA SER A 207 -6.73 14.69 -19.17
C SER A 207 -8.02 13.98 -18.77
N ARG A 208 -8.16 13.62 -17.48
CA ARG A 208 -9.40 13.06 -16.92
C ARG A 208 -10.57 14.04 -17.04
N LEU A 209 -10.35 15.30 -16.69
CA LEU A 209 -11.40 16.32 -16.83
C LEU A 209 -11.71 16.60 -18.31
N ALA A 210 -10.71 16.58 -19.19
CA ALA A 210 -10.90 16.83 -20.63
C ALA A 210 -11.67 15.71 -21.32
N SER A 211 -11.50 14.45 -20.88
CA SER A 211 -12.20 13.28 -21.43
C SER A 211 -13.64 13.12 -20.95
N SER A 212 -14.04 13.86 -19.91
CA SER A 212 -15.41 13.86 -19.41
C SER A 212 -16.29 14.82 -20.21
N ASP A 213 -17.36 14.31 -20.81
CA ASP A 213 -18.35 15.11 -21.54
C ASP A 213 -18.97 16.19 -20.65
N GLU A 214 -19.15 15.90 -19.35
CA GLU A 214 -19.70 16.85 -18.39
C GLU A 214 -18.70 17.97 -18.13
N TRP A 215 -17.47 17.63 -17.74
CA TRP A 215 -16.44 18.63 -17.45
C TRP A 215 -16.11 19.46 -18.68
N CYS A 216 -15.95 18.83 -19.85
CA CYS A 216 -15.71 19.55 -21.08
C CYS A 216 -16.80 20.59 -21.36
N ARG A 217 -18.07 20.25 -21.15
CA ARG A 217 -19.18 21.20 -21.32
C ARG A 217 -19.12 22.36 -20.34
N GLN A 218 -18.84 22.09 -19.06
CA GLN A 218 -18.71 23.12 -18.02
C GLN A 218 -17.54 24.07 -18.28
N PHE A 219 -16.38 23.54 -18.72
CA PHE A 219 -15.22 24.37 -19.06
C PHE A 219 -15.45 25.20 -20.32
N LYS A 220 -16.06 24.63 -21.36
CA LYS A 220 -16.39 25.35 -22.60
C LYS A 220 -17.37 26.49 -22.34
N SER A 221 -18.40 26.29 -21.51
CA SER A 221 -19.37 27.35 -21.21
C SER A 221 -18.74 28.56 -20.52
N VAL A 222 -17.67 28.36 -19.75
CA VAL A 222 -16.99 29.45 -19.03
C VAL A 222 -15.89 30.10 -19.87
N PHE A 223 -15.01 29.30 -20.47
CA PHE A 223 -13.77 29.79 -21.09
C PHE A 223 -13.87 29.95 -22.61
N SER A 224 -14.90 29.40 -23.25
CA SER A 224 -15.13 29.54 -24.69
C SER A 224 -16.62 29.56 -25.07
N PRO A 225 -17.44 30.46 -24.49
CA PRO A 225 -18.90 30.46 -24.67
C PRO A 225 -19.37 30.73 -26.11
N GLN A 226 -18.50 31.29 -26.95
CA GLN A 226 -18.83 31.71 -28.33
C GLN A 226 -18.28 30.77 -29.42
N ASP A 227 -17.43 29.81 -29.05
CA ASP A 227 -16.85 28.84 -30.00
C ASP A 227 -17.20 27.42 -29.58
N THR A 228 -18.19 26.84 -30.25
CA THR A 228 -18.66 25.48 -30.01
C THR A 228 -17.72 24.41 -30.58
N ASN A 229 -16.75 24.80 -31.42
CA ASN A 229 -15.84 23.87 -32.10
C ASN A 229 -14.48 23.74 -31.41
N VAL A 230 -14.20 24.55 -30.37
CA VAL A 230 -12.98 24.40 -29.56
C VAL A 230 -12.90 22.99 -28.97
N SER A 231 -11.71 22.38 -28.92
CA SER A 231 -11.55 21.05 -28.33
C SER A 231 -11.61 21.11 -26.80
N CYS A 232 -11.89 19.99 -26.14
CA CYS A 232 -11.92 19.93 -24.66
C CYS A 232 -10.52 20.17 -24.08
N GLU A 233 -9.51 19.57 -24.70
CA GLU A 233 -8.10 19.69 -24.33
C GLU A 233 -7.61 21.13 -24.47
N ALA A 234 -8.13 21.90 -25.43
CA ALA A 234 -7.73 23.31 -25.57
C ALA A 234 -8.25 24.21 -24.43
N VAL A 235 -9.34 23.81 -23.76
CA VAL A 235 -10.02 24.62 -22.73
C VAL A 235 -9.77 24.10 -21.32
N VAL A 236 -9.75 22.78 -21.13
CA VAL A 236 -9.44 22.12 -19.88
C VAL A 236 -7.93 22.03 -19.76
N GLN A 237 -7.36 22.94 -18.97
CA GLN A 237 -5.93 23.08 -18.75
C GLN A 237 -5.68 23.37 -17.26
N ILE A 238 -4.48 23.08 -16.76
CA ILE A 238 -4.17 23.31 -15.34
C ILE A 238 -4.36 24.79 -14.95
N ASP A 239 -4.12 25.71 -15.90
CA ASP A 239 -4.30 27.15 -15.71
C ASP A 239 -5.79 27.53 -15.59
N THR A 240 -6.67 26.99 -16.45
CA THR A 240 -8.11 27.28 -16.41
C THR A 240 -8.78 26.61 -15.22
N LEU A 241 -8.36 25.38 -14.88
CA LEU A 241 -8.79 24.64 -13.70
C LEU A 241 -8.47 25.42 -12.42
N THR A 242 -7.19 25.78 -12.22
CA THR A 242 -6.75 26.50 -11.01
C THR A 242 -7.32 27.92 -10.96
N LYS A 243 -7.59 28.55 -12.11
CA LYS A 243 -8.24 29.86 -12.17
C LYS A 243 -9.69 29.79 -11.70
N ALA A 244 -10.43 28.75 -12.07
CA ALA A 244 -11.79 28.53 -11.60
C ALA A 244 -11.81 28.24 -10.08
N LEU A 245 -10.93 27.35 -9.59
CA LEU A 245 -10.77 27.10 -8.15
C LEU A 245 -10.43 28.38 -7.37
N ALA A 246 -9.52 29.20 -7.90
CA ALA A 246 -9.13 30.46 -7.28
C ALA A 246 -10.27 31.48 -7.26
N ALA A 247 -11.09 31.54 -8.32
CA ALA A 247 -12.27 32.41 -8.39
C ALA A 247 -13.30 32.05 -7.31
N PHE A 248 -13.61 30.75 -7.17
CA PHE A 248 -14.50 30.29 -6.11
C PHE A 248 -13.95 30.61 -4.71
N GLN A 249 -12.69 30.27 -4.44
CA GLN A 249 -12.04 30.58 -3.18
C GLN A 249 -11.99 32.09 -2.90
N ALA A 250 -11.85 32.92 -3.94
CA ALA A 250 -11.85 34.37 -3.79
C ALA A 250 -13.21 34.93 -3.32
N ASP A 251 -14.30 34.24 -3.65
CA ASP A 251 -15.67 34.60 -3.28
C ASP A 251 -16.11 34.02 -1.93
N LEU A 252 -15.32 33.14 -1.31
CA LEU A 252 -15.56 32.64 0.05
C LEU A 252 -15.25 33.74 1.09
N VAL A 253 -15.98 34.85 1.05
CA VAL A 253 -15.75 36.01 1.93
C VAL A 253 -16.91 36.16 2.90
N LEU A 254 -16.62 35.92 4.18
CA LEU A 254 -17.54 36.04 5.31
C LEU A 254 -16.86 36.87 6.41
N ILE A 255 -17.09 38.17 6.37
CA ILE A 255 -16.44 39.20 7.19
C ILE A 255 -17.44 40.06 7.97
N GLU A 256 -18.74 39.83 7.81
CA GLU A 256 -19.82 40.60 8.42
C GLU A 256 -20.04 40.19 9.87
N ASN A 257 -19.10 40.54 10.75
CA ASN A 257 -19.10 40.08 12.13
C ASN A 257 -19.63 41.12 13.14
N ARG A 258 -19.87 40.67 14.37
CA ARG A 258 -20.44 41.50 15.44
C ARG A 258 -19.52 42.65 15.85
N PHE A 259 -18.20 42.46 15.83
CA PHE A 259 -17.23 43.50 16.16
C PHE A 259 -17.20 44.63 15.15
N PHE A 260 -17.15 44.34 13.85
CA PHE A 260 -17.24 45.37 12.81
C PHE A 260 -18.60 46.05 12.81
N GLY A 261 -19.68 45.32 13.06
CA GLY A 261 -20.97 45.94 13.29
C GLY A 261 -20.98 46.87 14.51
N PHE A 262 -20.20 46.58 15.56
CA PHE A 262 -20.05 47.48 16.70
C PHE A 262 -19.27 48.75 16.32
N LEU A 263 -18.14 48.63 15.61
CA LEU A 263 -17.40 49.79 15.07
C LEU A 263 -18.30 50.69 14.20
N ASN A 264 -19.24 50.07 13.48
CA ASN A 264 -20.13 50.75 12.53
C ASN A 264 -21.53 51.06 13.09
N ASN A 265 -21.70 51.04 14.41
CA ASN A 265 -22.95 51.35 15.11
C ASN A 265 -24.16 50.47 14.76
N LYS A 266 -23.95 49.28 14.19
CA LYS A 266 -24.97 48.28 13.87
C LYS A 266 -25.20 47.27 15.00
N ASN A 267 -24.18 47.00 15.82
CA ASN A 267 -24.23 46.00 16.90
C ASN A 267 -23.82 46.60 18.25
N LYS A 268 -24.24 45.95 19.33
CA LYS A 268 -23.76 46.21 20.70
C LYS A 268 -22.90 45.03 21.17
N LEU A 269 -21.83 45.36 21.90
CA LEU A 269 -21.02 44.38 22.60
C LEU A 269 -21.40 44.33 24.08
N SER A 270 -21.31 43.15 24.68
CA SER A 270 -21.41 42.95 26.12
C SER A 270 -20.20 43.55 26.82
N GLU A 271 -20.32 43.75 28.14
CA GLU A 271 -19.21 44.25 28.95
C GLU A 271 -17.98 43.33 28.90
N SER A 272 -18.20 42.00 28.85
CA SER A 272 -17.11 41.02 28.74
C SER A 272 -16.38 41.13 27.40
N GLU A 273 -17.13 41.20 26.29
CA GLU A 273 -16.58 41.38 24.93
C GLU A 273 -15.79 42.68 24.82
N MET A 274 -16.28 43.77 25.42
CA MET A 274 -15.58 45.07 25.44
C MET A 274 -14.28 45.02 26.25
N LYS A 275 -14.28 44.37 27.42
CA LYS A 275 -13.07 44.16 28.22
C LYS A 275 -12.07 43.27 27.50
N GLY A 276 -12.54 42.24 26.80
CA GLY A 276 -11.74 41.38 25.92
C GLY A 276 -11.09 42.15 24.80
N ALA A 277 -11.84 43.01 24.10
CA ALA A 277 -11.30 43.87 23.05
C ALA A 277 -10.19 44.80 23.57
N ARG A 278 -10.41 45.45 24.73
CA ARG A 278 -9.35 46.27 25.35
C ARG A 278 -8.11 45.43 25.65
N LEU A 279 -8.29 44.27 26.27
CA LEU A 279 -7.19 43.38 26.60
C LEU A 279 -6.42 42.92 25.36
N PHE A 280 -7.11 42.63 24.25
CA PHE A 280 -6.52 42.19 22.98
C PHE A 280 -5.62 43.26 22.33
N PHE A 281 -6.09 44.51 22.28
CA PHE A 281 -5.41 45.61 21.57
C PHE A 281 -4.36 46.35 22.42
N THR A 282 -4.48 46.33 23.74
CA THR A 282 -3.51 46.98 24.64
C THR A 282 -2.19 46.19 24.66
N ALA A 283 -1.06 46.89 24.57
CA ALA A 283 0.27 46.28 24.60
C ALA A 283 0.57 45.67 25.98
N VAL A 284 1.46 44.68 26.02
CA VAL A 284 1.88 44.02 27.27
C VAL A 284 2.49 45.02 28.27
N SER A 285 3.27 45.99 27.78
CA SER A 285 3.87 47.05 28.60
C SER A 285 2.84 47.98 29.25
N GLU A 286 1.60 47.98 28.77
CA GLU A 286 0.49 48.82 29.24
C GLU A 286 -0.56 48.01 30.03
N GLY A 287 -0.25 46.76 30.37
CA GLY A 287 -1.15 45.86 31.12
C GLY A 287 -2.17 45.12 30.25
N GLY A 288 -2.01 45.13 28.93
CA GLY A 288 -2.81 44.34 28.00
C GLY A 288 -2.23 42.95 27.69
N ALA A 289 -2.89 42.21 26.80
CA ALA A 289 -2.42 40.92 26.32
C ALA A 289 -1.49 41.01 25.11
N GLY A 290 -1.46 42.14 24.39
CA GLY A 290 -0.54 42.35 23.26
C GLY A 290 -0.86 41.54 22.00
N CYS A 291 -2.04 40.94 21.89
CA CYS A 291 -2.44 40.06 20.79
C CYS A 291 -2.40 40.78 19.43
N SER A 292 -2.78 42.06 19.40
CA SER A 292 -2.78 42.89 18.19
C SER A 292 -1.38 43.22 17.65
N GLY A 293 -0.31 42.83 18.37
CA GLY A 293 1.07 42.97 17.89
C GLY A 293 1.35 42.10 16.65
N CYS A 294 0.69 40.95 16.53
CA CYS A 294 0.76 40.06 15.38
C CYS A 294 -0.59 39.97 14.66
N HIS A 295 -1.68 39.87 15.42
CA HIS A 295 -3.05 39.84 14.88
C HIS A 295 -3.59 41.25 14.64
N SER A 296 -2.93 41.97 13.73
CA SER A 296 -3.17 43.40 13.48
C SER A 296 -4.09 43.66 12.27
N GLY A 297 -4.59 44.90 12.18
CA GLY A 297 -5.43 45.36 11.09
C GLY A 297 -6.82 44.71 11.02
N SER A 298 -7.60 45.06 10.00
CA SER A 298 -8.94 44.50 9.78
C SER A 298 -8.93 43.03 9.32
N HIS A 299 -7.77 42.49 8.93
CA HIS A 299 -7.59 41.07 8.65
C HIS A 299 -7.21 40.25 9.91
N PHE A 300 -6.90 40.90 11.04
CA PHE A 300 -6.42 40.24 12.27
C PHE A 300 -5.22 39.32 12.02
N SER A 301 -4.31 39.75 11.14
CA SER A 301 -3.08 39.03 10.77
C SER A 301 -2.13 39.99 10.06
N ASP A 302 -0.88 40.02 10.50
CA ASP A 302 0.21 40.73 9.84
C ASP A 302 0.92 39.91 8.73
N GLU A 303 0.53 38.64 8.60
CA GLU A 303 1.09 37.65 7.68
C GLU A 303 2.62 37.43 7.86
N GLN A 304 3.14 37.73 9.05
CA GLN A 304 4.54 37.46 9.43
C GLN A 304 4.66 36.05 10.04
N PHE A 305 5.91 35.59 10.23
CA PHE A 305 6.22 34.26 10.76
C PHE A 305 6.74 34.37 12.18
N TYR A 306 6.14 33.60 13.09
CA TYR A 306 6.51 33.60 14.50
C TYR A 306 6.68 32.18 15.04
N ASN A 307 7.72 31.98 15.85
CA ASN A 307 7.92 30.76 16.62
C ASN A 307 7.30 30.93 18.01
N LEU A 308 6.12 30.33 18.19
CA LEU A 308 5.36 30.33 19.44
C LEU A 308 5.64 29.11 20.32
N GLY A 309 6.68 28.30 20.02
CA GLY A 309 7.09 27.18 20.86
C GLY A 309 6.00 26.12 21.06
N ILE A 310 5.04 26.04 20.13
CA ILE A 310 3.98 25.03 20.13
C ILE A 310 4.64 23.67 19.93
N GLU A 311 4.33 22.71 20.80
CA GLU A 311 4.89 21.36 20.73
C GLU A 311 4.60 20.74 19.36
N PRO A 312 5.61 20.25 18.62
CA PRO A 312 5.38 19.53 17.38
C PRO A 312 4.48 18.31 17.65
N SER A 313 3.46 18.08 16.83
CA SER A 313 2.60 16.90 16.93
C SER A 313 2.25 16.38 15.54
N GLY A 314 2.18 15.06 15.38
CA GLY A 314 1.87 14.41 14.11
C GLY A 314 3.10 13.96 13.30
N PRO A 315 2.90 13.55 12.03
CA PRO A 315 3.94 12.93 11.19
C PRO A 315 5.09 13.87 10.77
N GLY A 316 4.87 15.19 10.84
CA GLY A 316 5.79 16.19 10.29
C GLY A 316 5.77 16.23 8.75
N VAL A 317 6.30 17.30 8.15
CA VAL A 317 6.17 17.57 6.70
C VAL A 317 6.97 16.58 5.82
N ASN A 318 7.97 15.92 6.39
CA ASN A 318 8.85 14.96 5.69
C ASN A 318 8.71 13.51 6.20
N GLY A 319 7.66 13.19 6.99
CA GLY A 319 7.50 11.86 7.59
C GLY A 319 8.52 11.48 8.68
N ARG A 320 9.45 12.39 9.04
CA ARG A 320 10.49 12.20 10.07
C ARG A 320 10.13 12.81 11.43
N GLY A 321 8.85 13.12 11.67
CA GLY A 321 8.35 13.58 12.97
C GLY A 321 8.66 15.03 13.35
N LEU A 322 9.17 15.86 12.43
CA LEU A 322 9.44 17.29 12.69
C LEU A 322 8.93 18.17 11.55
N ASP A 323 8.33 19.30 11.91
CA ASP A 323 7.94 20.38 11.02
C ASP A 323 8.72 21.65 11.38
N TYR A 324 9.74 21.98 10.59
CA TYR A 324 10.56 23.17 10.79
C TYR A 324 9.88 24.48 10.36
N GLY A 325 8.62 24.43 9.92
CA GLY A 325 7.84 25.60 9.52
C GLY A 325 8.48 26.31 8.33
N ARG A 326 8.68 27.63 8.46
CA ARG A 326 9.27 28.50 7.43
C ARG A 326 10.65 28.04 6.95
N SER A 327 11.45 27.42 7.83
CA SER A 327 12.82 26.99 7.51
C SER A 327 12.89 25.87 6.45
N ASN A 328 11.77 25.15 6.21
CA ASN A 328 11.66 24.22 5.08
C ASN A 328 11.65 24.93 3.71
N ILE A 329 11.32 26.23 3.69
CA ILE A 329 11.16 27.04 2.48
C ILE A 329 12.36 27.97 2.30
N GLU A 330 12.83 28.57 3.38
CA GLU A 330 14.00 29.45 3.43
C GLU A 330 14.93 28.93 4.53
N PRO A 331 15.91 28.07 4.18
CA PRO A 331 16.87 27.53 5.13
C PRO A 331 17.63 28.67 5.85
N ASP A 332 18.03 28.42 7.11
CA ASP A 332 18.77 29.33 7.99
C ASP A 332 18.00 30.56 8.55
N THR A 333 16.70 30.71 8.25
CA THR A 333 15.81 31.69 8.89
C THR A 333 14.57 31.04 9.49
N ASP A 334 14.01 31.65 10.56
CA ASP A 334 12.65 31.39 11.05
C ASP A 334 12.31 29.90 11.33
N THR A 335 13.23 29.16 11.94
CA THR A 335 13.01 27.75 12.31
C THR A 335 11.87 27.61 13.33
N PHE A 336 10.94 26.70 13.03
CA PHE A 336 9.67 26.47 13.74
C PHE A 336 8.72 27.69 13.75
N SER A 337 8.96 28.66 12.88
CA SER A 337 8.04 29.80 12.73
C SER A 337 6.95 29.48 11.72
N PHE A 338 5.73 29.89 12.05
CA PHE A 338 4.55 29.74 11.21
C PHE A 338 3.86 31.09 11.02
N ARG A 339 3.17 31.23 9.89
CA ARG A 339 2.45 32.43 9.51
C ARG A 339 1.36 32.74 10.53
N THR A 340 1.25 34.00 10.95
CA THR A 340 0.10 34.48 11.72
C THR A 340 -1.20 34.21 10.94
N PRO A 341 -2.13 33.40 11.46
CA PRO A 341 -3.43 33.20 10.81
C PRO A 341 -4.37 34.38 11.13
N SER A 342 -5.30 34.66 10.22
CA SER A 342 -6.43 35.55 10.50
C SER A 342 -7.29 35.00 11.64
N LEU A 343 -7.80 35.89 12.49
CA LEU A 343 -8.75 35.53 13.55
C LEU A 343 -10.22 35.75 13.14
N LEU A 344 -10.48 36.13 11.90
CA LEU A 344 -11.85 36.18 11.37
C LEU A 344 -12.42 34.75 11.35
N ASN A 345 -13.65 34.58 11.85
CA ASN A 345 -14.33 33.29 11.95
C ASN A 345 -13.66 32.24 12.86
N ILE A 346 -12.70 32.65 13.71
CA ILE A 346 -11.91 31.74 14.55
C ILE A 346 -12.75 30.84 15.47
N SER A 347 -13.97 31.23 15.86
CA SER A 347 -14.84 30.38 16.68
C SER A 347 -15.35 29.13 15.96
N ARG A 348 -15.21 29.06 14.62
CA ARG A 348 -15.74 27.97 13.78
C ARG A 348 -14.66 27.08 13.18
N THR A 349 -13.39 27.31 13.50
CA THR A 349 -12.24 26.65 12.88
C THR A 349 -11.39 25.88 13.88
N ALA A 350 -11.96 25.50 15.02
CA ALA A 350 -11.30 24.60 15.95
C ALA A 350 -11.06 23.23 15.27
N PRO A 351 -9.98 22.50 15.62
CA PRO A 351 -8.94 22.85 16.59
C PRO A 351 -7.88 23.83 16.03
N TYR A 352 -7.07 24.40 16.92
CA TYR A 352 -6.21 25.56 16.69
C TYR A 352 -4.71 25.21 16.59
N PHE A 353 -3.94 26.16 16.03
CA PHE A 353 -2.53 26.07 15.63
C PHE A 353 -2.28 25.22 14.38
N HIS A 354 -1.08 25.34 13.81
CA HIS A 354 -0.67 24.65 12.59
C HIS A 354 -0.76 23.12 12.68
N ASN A 355 -0.85 22.56 13.88
CA ASN A 355 -0.92 21.13 14.16
C ASN A 355 -2.20 20.71 14.93
N GLY A 356 -3.16 21.63 15.13
CA GLY A 356 -4.43 21.31 15.80
C GLY A 356 -4.30 20.99 17.29
N SER A 357 -3.22 21.44 17.96
CA SER A 357 -2.88 21.05 19.33
C SER A 357 -3.78 21.64 20.43
N ALA A 358 -4.61 22.64 20.13
CA ALA A 358 -5.57 23.21 21.08
C ALA A 358 -7.00 23.02 20.58
N ALA A 359 -7.86 22.37 21.37
CA ALA A 359 -9.24 22.06 20.97
C ALA A 359 -10.19 23.26 21.18
N THR A 360 -9.84 24.18 22.09
CA THR A 360 -10.67 25.35 22.44
C THR A 360 -9.91 26.67 22.33
N LEU A 361 -10.64 27.78 22.14
CA LEU A 361 -10.05 29.12 22.13
C LEU A 361 -9.31 29.43 23.44
N SER A 362 -9.88 29.03 24.57
CA SER A 362 -9.26 29.18 25.89
C SER A 362 -7.93 28.42 25.98
N GLU A 363 -7.85 27.19 25.45
CA GLU A 363 -6.59 26.44 25.39
C GLU A 363 -5.57 27.13 24.49
N ALA A 364 -5.99 27.62 23.32
CA ALA A 364 -5.13 28.36 22.42
C ALA A 364 -4.58 29.63 23.09
N ILE A 365 -5.42 30.43 23.75
CA ILE A 365 -5.02 31.63 24.51
C ILE A 365 -4.08 31.26 25.67
N LYS A 366 -4.33 30.14 26.37
CA LYS A 366 -3.47 29.68 27.46
C LYS A 366 -2.12 29.18 26.95
N ALA A 367 -2.04 28.52 25.79
CA ALA A 367 -0.79 28.06 25.20
C ALA A 367 0.16 29.22 24.88
N HIS A 368 -0.39 30.35 24.44
CA HIS A 368 0.32 31.61 24.24
C HIS A 368 0.95 32.20 25.52
N ILE A 369 0.47 31.80 26.72
CA ILE A 369 0.92 32.33 28.03
C ILE A 369 1.83 31.35 28.77
N ARG A 370 1.73 30.04 28.50
CA ARG A 370 2.50 28.95 29.17
C ARG A 370 3.97 28.94 28.73
N ASN A 371 4.70 29.98 29.10
CA ASN A 371 6.04 30.29 28.62
C ASN A 371 7.15 29.68 29.51
N LYS A 372 7.05 28.38 29.80
CA LYS A 372 8.15 27.55 30.32
C LYS A 372 8.06 26.16 29.70
N PRO A 373 9.06 25.74 28.89
CA PRO A 373 9.13 24.39 28.33
C PRO A 373 8.97 23.33 29.42
N GLU A 374 9.45 23.60 30.64
CA GLU A 374 9.42 22.70 31.78
C GLU A 374 8.05 22.52 32.46
N LYS A 375 7.10 23.46 32.31
CA LYS A 375 5.78 23.41 32.98
C LYS A 375 4.60 23.08 32.07
N SER A 376 4.76 23.21 30.75
CA SER A 376 3.84 22.61 29.78
C SER A 376 3.72 21.08 29.97
N LEU A 377 4.77 20.47 30.52
CA LEU A 377 4.99 19.03 30.66
C LEU A 377 4.12 18.30 31.70
N SER A 378 3.41 18.99 32.61
CA SER A 378 2.69 18.32 33.72
C SER A 378 1.16 18.47 33.71
N ASP A 379 0.62 19.44 32.97
CA ASP A 379 -0.82 19.78 33.01
C ASP A 379 -1.59 19.43 31.71
N SER A 380 -0.92 18.89 30.68
CA SER A 380 -1.56 18.38 29.45
C SER A 380 -2.39 17.09 29.66
N ASN A 381 -2.46 16.61 30.90
CA ASN A 381 -3.33 15.52 31.38
C ASN A 381 -4.71 16.00 31.87
N LYS A 382 -5.05 17.29 31.79
CA LYS A 382 -6.29 17.84 32.38
C LYS A 382 -7.21 18.65 31.45
N GLY A 383 -6.89 18.77 30.17
CA GLY A 383 -7.78 19.36 29.15
C GLY A 383 -8.42 18.25 28.32
N ASP A 384 -9.75 18.15 28.40
CA ASP A 384 -10.67 17.15 27.82
C ASP A 384 -10.01 15.99 27.02
N SER A 385 -9.69 14.91 27.75
CA SER A 385 -9.15 13.65 27.25
C SER A 385 -10.13 12.83 26.40
N ASN A 386 -11.21 13.44 25.91
CA ASN A 386 -12.30 12.76 25.19
C ASN A 386 -12.17 12.79 23.66
N ARG A 387 -11.14 13.45 23.12
CA ARG A 387 -10.87 13.47 21.68
C ARG A 387 -9.77 12.48 21.32
N SER A 388 -10.18 11.39 20.65
CA SER A 388 -9.31 10.27 20.25
C SER A 388 -8.18 10.71 19.31
N ASP A 389 -8.43 11.73 18.49
CA ASP A 389 -7.50 12.31 17.50
C ASP A 389 -6.27 12.97 18.16
N VAL A 390 -6.47 13.72 19.24
CA VAL A 390 -5.40 14.41 19.98
C VAL A 390 -4.63 13.45 20.91
N ALA A 391 -5.29 12.44 21.46
CA ALA A 391 -4.67 11.46 22.34
C ALA A 391 -3.65 10.56 21.60
N TYR A 392 -3.93 10.21 20.35
CA TYR A 392 -3.07 9.36 19.52
C TYR A 392 -1.74 10.03 19.16
N MET A 393 -1.78 11.34 18.90
CA MET A 393 -0.61 12.12 18.49
C MET A 393 0.44 12.33 19.60
N LYS A 394 0.08 12.09 20.87
CA LYS A 394 0.96 12.36 22.03
C LYS A 394 1.99 11.26 22.34
N ARG A 395 2.04 10.16 21.55
CA ARG A 395 2.80 8.93 21.88
C ARG A 395 4.27 8.90 21.48
N SER A 396 4.83 9.94 20.89
CA SER A 396 6.27 10.02 20.59
C SER A 396 6.89 11.22 21.33
N LEU A 397 8.19 11.48 21.17
CA LEU A 397 8.84 12.78 21.43
C LEU A 397 9.60 12.99 22.76
N THR A 398 10.40 12.04 23.26
CA THR A 398 11.43 12.40 24.29
C THR A 398 12.61 13.19 23.68
N THR A 399 13.05 12.81 22.47
CA THR A 399 14.21 13.40 21.76
C THR A 399 13.89 14.70 21.01
N ILE A 400 12.62 14.92 20.66
CA ILE A 400 12.17 16.11 19.91
C ILE A 400 11.95 17.32 20.82
N ARG A 401 11.61 17.06 22.09
CA ARG A 401 11.48 18.07 23.17
C ARG A 401 12.75 18.88 23.41
N GLU A 402 13.92 18.26 23.24
CA GLU A 402 15.21 18.92 23.50
C GLU A 402 15.66 19.84 22.36
N LYS A 403 15.32 19.53 21.10
CA LYS A 403 15.70 20.34 19.93
C LYS A 403 14.82 21.57 19.73
N ALA A 404 13.51 21.47 19.97
CA ALA A 404 12.59 22.62 19.88
C ALA A 404 12.90 23.68 20.96
N ALA A 405 13.34 23.25 22.15
CA ALA A 405 13.73 24.14 23.26
C ALA A 405 15.03 24.93 23.02
N GLN A 406 15.84 24.56 22.01
CA GLN A 406 17.12 25.21 21.69
C GLN A 406 17.00 26.31 20.63
N SER A 407 15.83 26.45 19.97
CA SER A 407 15.57 27.50 18.98
C SER A 407 15.22 28.85 19.65
N PRO A 408 15.70 29.99 19.15
CA PRO A 408 15.40 31.31 19.73
C PRO A 408 13.89 31.61 19.68
N PHE A 409 13.22 31.45 20.82
CA PHE A 409 11.80 31.73 21.00
C PHE A 409 11.53 33.23 21.18
N GLN A 410 10.44 33.74 20.60
CA GLN A 410 10.09 35.15 20.73
C GLN A 410 9.15 35.36 21.93
N LYS A 411 9.66 35.99 23.00
CA LYS A 411 8.88 36.34 24.19
C LYS A 411 7.89 37.48 23.87
N LEU A 412 6.71 37.13 23.36
CA LEU A 412 5.75 38.08 22.78
C LEU A 412 4.56 38.45 23.69
N LEU A 413 4.35 37.77 24.81
CA LEU A 413 3.10 37.83 25.60
C LEU A 413 3.35 37.95 27.13
N PRO A 414 2.34 38.41 27.93
CA PRO A 414 2.49 38.60 29.37
C PRO A 414 2.81 37.29 30.11
N GLU A 415 3.45 37.39 31.28
CA GLU A 415 3.84 36.21 32.08
C GLU A 415 2.65 35.40 32.62
N ALA A 416 1.48 36.04 32.78
CA ALA A 416 0.24 35.37 33.17
C ALA A 416 -0.99 36.23 32.80
N LEU A 417 -2.10 35.57 32.44
CA LEU A 417 -3.46 36.14 32.47
C LEU A 417 -4.32 35.30 33.42
N SER A 418 -5.28 35.93 34.10
CA SER A 418 -6.30 35.21 34.89
C SER A 418 -7.30 34.48 33.99
N ASP A 419 -7.96 33.44 34.51
CA ASP A 419 -9.02 32.72 33.75
C ASP A 419 -10.12 33.67 33.26
N HIS A 420 -10.51 34.63 34.09
CA HIS A 420 -11.49 35.65 33.71
C HIS A 420 -11.01 36.54 32.55
N GLN A 421 -9.71 36.83 32.45
CA GLN A 421 -9.14 37.55 31.30
C GLN A 421 -9.09 36.66 30.04
N VAL A 422 -8.87 35.36 30.19
CA VAL A 422 -8.95 34.38 29.09
C VAL A 422 -10.39 34.28 28.56
N ASP A 423 -11.38 34.25 29.45
CA ASP A 423 -12.80 34.23 29.08
C ASP A 423 -13.21 35.52 28.35
N GLN A 424 -12.70 36.68 28.80
CA GLN A 424 -12.92 37.96 28.13
C GLN A 424 -12.31 37.98 26.73
N LEU A 425 -11.08 37.51 26.56
CA LEU A 425 -10.46 37.38 25.23
C LEU A 425 -11.25 36.44 24.34
N SER A 426 -11.68 35.29 24.85
CA SER A 426 -12.49 34.32 24.11
C SER A 426 -13.81 34.95 23.66
N ALA A 427 -14.52 35.64 24.56
CA ALA A 427 -15.76 36.34 24.25
C ALA A 427 -15.55 37.39 23.16
N PHE A 428 -14.44 38.15 23.18
CA PHE A 428 -14.10 39.07 22.11
C PHE A 428 -13.86 38.33 20.78
N LEU A 429 -13.07 37.26 20.76
CA LEU A 429 -12.77 36.51 19.53
C LEU A 429 -14.02 35.90 18.90
N GLU A 430 -15.02 35.48 19.68
CA GLU A 430 -16.31 35.02 19.17
C GLU A 430 -17.04 36.10 18.36
N THR A 431 -16.86 37.38 18.70
CA THR A 431 -17.47 38.51 17.98
C THR A 431 -16.91 38.70 16.57
N LEU A 432 -15.80 38.03 16.23
CA LEU A 432 -15.17 38.05 14.90
C LEU A 432 -15.77 37.02 13.93
N THR A 433 -16.82 36.31 14.36
CA THR A 433 -17.53 35.31 13.55
C THR A 433 -18.63 35.96 12.73
N ASP A 434 -18.63 35.71 11.42
CA ASP A 434 -19.73 36.06 10.54
C ASP A 434 -20.97 35.18 10.87
N PRO A 435 -22.15 35.76 11.13
CA PRO A 435 -23.38 35.02 11.41
C PRO A 435 -23.77 34.03 10.31
N CYS A 436 -23.33 34.24 9.07
CA CYS A 436 -23.58 33.31 7.97
C CYS A 436 -23.04 31.91 8.25
N LEU A 437 -21.92 31.78 8.99
CA LEU A 437 -21.37 30.48 9.39
C LEU A 437 -22.19 29.77 10.49
N LEU A 438 -23.15 30.47 11.09
CA LEU A 438 -24.05 29.93 12.11
C LEU A 438 -25.43 29.56 11.53
N ASP A 439 -25.67 29.88 10.26
CA ASP A 439 -26.94 29.66 9.57
C ASP A 439 -26.71 28.83 8.29
N GLU A 440 -27.16 27.58 8.29
CA GLU A 440 -27.01 26.68 7.15
C GLU A 440 -27.63 27.24 5.87
N SER A 441 -28.75 27.96 5.98
CA SER A 441 -29.38 28.58 4.81
C SER A 441 -28.50 29.64 4.15
N CYS A 442 -27.61 30.27 4.91
CA CYS A 442 -26.71 31.31 4.42
C CYS A 442 -25.51 30.72 3.70
N PHE A 443 -24.78 29.77 4.32
CA PHE A 443 -23.59 29.20 3.70
C PHE A 443 -23.88 28.14 2.63
N GLN A 444 -25.14 27.70 2.46
CA GLN A 444 -25.52 26.72 1.43
C GLN A 444 -25.15 27.18 0.02
N VAL A 445 -25.10 28.50 -0.23
CA VAL A 445 -24.64 29.06 -1.51
C VAL A 445 -23.23 28.60 -1.89
N PHE A 446 -22.40 28.23 -0.90
CA PHE A 446 -21.03 27.74 -1.09
C PHE A 446 -20.95 26.21 -1.24
N ILE A 447 -22.04 25.45 -1.07
CA ILE A 447 -22.04 23.98 -1.09
C ILE A 447 -22.60 23.44 -2.40
N ASP A 448 -21.89 22.52 -3.05
CA ASP A 448 -22.41 21.77 -4.18
C ASP A 448 -22.96 20.42 -3.70
N ASP A 449 -24.28 20.27 -3.70
CA ASP A 449 -24.96 19.05 -3.24
C ASP A 449 -24.99 17.94 -4.30
N GLN A 450 -24.58 18.25 -5.55
CA GLN A 450 -24.55 17.30 -6.67
C GLN A 450 -23.19 17.41 -7.39
N PRO A 451 -22.07 17.11 -6.70
CA PRO A 451 -20.76 17.22 -7.29
C PRO A 451 -20.64 16.28 -8.49
N ILE A 452 -19.98 16.78 -9.54
CA ILE A 452 -19.66 15.95 -10.70
C ILE A 452 -18.61 14.92 -10.27
N VAL A 453 -18.97 13.65 -10.40
CA VAL A 453 -18.07 12.51 -10.21
C VAL A 453 -18.08 11.72 -11.50
N THR A 454 -16.91 11.57 -12.11
CA THR A 454 -16.75 10.67 -13.25
C THR A 454 -16.59 9.23 -12.73
N PRO A 455 -17.26 8.22 -13.33
CA PRO A 455 -16.98 6.83 -13.01
C PRO A 455 -15.48 6.58 -13.15
N PHE A 456 -14.83 6.17 -12.07
CA PHE A 456 -13.37 6.10 -12.02
C PHE A 456 -12.86 4.97 -12.94
N THR A 457 -12.58 5.34 -14.19
CA THR A 457 -11.77 4.56 -15.13
C THR A 457 -10.39 5.21 -15.13
N ARG A 458 -9.31 4.45 -14.86
CA ARG A 458 -7.94 4.99 -14.89
C ARG A 458 -7.74 5.88 -16.13
N PRO A 459 -7.18 7.10 -15.99
CA PRO A 459 -6.99 7.98 -17.14
C PRO A 459 -6.02 7.35 -18.14
N VAL A 460 -6.34 7.50 -19.43
CA VAL A 460 -5.50 7.08 -20.56
C VAL A 460 -4.16 7.80 -20.46
N SER A 461 -3.07 7.03 -20.48
CA SER A 461 -1.68 7.50 -20.41
C SER A 461 -1.40 8.59 -21.47
N LEU A 462 -0.71 9.66 -21.07
CA LEU A 462 -0.30 10.81 -21.90
C LEU A 462 0.75 10.51 -22.99
N GLU A 463 0.92 9.26 -23.41
CA GLU A 463 1.93 8.89 -24.42
C GLU A 463 1.49 9.14 -25.87
N GLU A 464 0.24 9.50 -26.16
CA GLU A 464 -0.26 9.49 -27.55
C GLU A 464 -0.10 10.79 -28.36
N SER A 465 0.48 11.90 -27.86
CA SER A 465 0.47 13.17 -28.62
C SER A 465 1.79 13.69 -29.18
N SER A 466 2.90 12.94 -29.22
CA SER A 466 4.11 13.47 -29.90
C SER A 466 5.10 12.46 -30.52
N ALA A 467 4.80 11.15 -30.53
CA ALA A 467 5.67 10.16 -31.15
C ALA A 467 5.27 9.79 -32.59
N GLU A 468 4.93 10.78 -33.43
CA GLU A 468 4.96 10.59 -34.88
C GLU A 468 6.42 10.68 -35.37
N LYS A 469 7.12 9.54 -35.32
CA LYS A 469 8.17 9.07 -36.25
C LYS A 469 9.02 8.01 -35.57
N LEU A 470 8.51 6.79 -35.51
CA LEU A 470 9.27 5.57 -35.82
C LEU A 470 8.27 4.42 -36.03
N SER A 471 8.01 4.23 -37.32
CA SER A 471 7.33 3.14 -38.02
C SER A 471 7.02 1.85 -37.23
N ALA A 472 5.72 1.66 -36.99
CA ALA A 472 4.89 0.53 -37.40
C ALA A 472 5.42 -0.91 -37.22
N VAL A 473 4.84 -1.61 -36.23
CA VAL A 473 4.44 -3.02 -36.35
C VAL A 473 3.00 -3.14 -35.81
N PRO A 474 2.08 -3.88 -36.46
CA PRO A 474 0.64 -3.74 -36.24
C PRO A 474 0.21 -4.31 -34.87
N ARG A 475 -0.56 -3.54 -34.09
CA ARG A 475 -1.31 -4.05 -32.94
C ARG A 475 -2.45 -4.93 -33.48
N GLN A 476 -2.37 -6.24 -33.27
CA GLN A 476 -3.57 -7.08 -33.27
C GLN A 476 -4.30 -6.86 -31.94
N THR A 477 -5.58 -6.54 -32.06
CA THR A 477 -6.57 -6.37 -31.00
C THR A 477 -6.66 -7.64 -30.15
N VAL A 478 -6.40 -7.50 -28.84
CA VAL A 478 -6.90 -8.43 -27.83
C VAL A 478 -8.27 -7.89 -27.42
N ASP A 479 -9.31 -8.69 -27.62
CA ASP A 479 -10.68 -8.30 -27.31
C ASP A 479 -10.85 -7.99 -25.82
N LYS A 480 -11.66 -6.95 -25.55
CA LYS A 480 -11.97 -6.43 -24.23
C LYS A 480 -12.60 -7.52 -23.35
N MET A 481 -11.91 -7.90 -22.29
CA MET A 481 -12.50 -8.65 -21.19
C MET A 481 -13.14 -7.65 -20.22
N GLU A 482 -14.46 -7.75 -20.03
CA GLU A 482 -15.22 -6.87 -19.13
C GLU A 482 -14.81 -7.10 -17.67
N ILE A 483 -14.30 -6.06 -17.02
CA ILE A 483 -13.99 -6.04 -15.58
C ILE A 483 -15.32 -5.96 -14.80
N ARG A 484 -15.67 -7.03 -14.08
CA ARG A 484 -16.78 -7.07 -13.11
C ARG A 484 -16.23 -6.86 -11.70
N THR A 485 -17.02 -6.20 -10.84
CA THR A 485 -16.85 -6.22 -9.38
C THR A 485 -16.67 -7.67 -8.88
N PRO A 486 -15.85 -7.94 -7.85
CA PRO A 486 -15.63 -9.30 -7.36
C PRO A 486 -16.96 -9.90 -6.87
N SER A 487 -17.56 -10.79 -7.66
CA SER A 487 -18.73 -11.56 -7.24
C SER A 487 -18.26 -12.96 -6.84
N PHE A 488 -17.71 -13.11 -5.64
CA PHE A 488 -17.40 -14.42 -5.07
C PHE A 488 -18.66 -15.30 -4.86
N GLU A 489 -19.86 -14.70 -4.96
CA GLU A 489 -21.15 -15.40 -4.93
C GLU A 489 -21.28 -16.51 -5.99
N LYS A 490 -20.58 -16.40 -7.13
CA LYS A 490 -20.56 -17.46 -8.16
C LYS A 490 -19.73 -18.69 -7.75
N CYS A 491 -18.69 -18.51 -6.94
CA CYS A 491 -17.80 -19.60 -6.51
C CYS A 491 -18.47 -20.55 -5.50
N VAL A 492 -19.52 -20.09 -4.81
CA VAL A 492 -20.31 -20.91 -3.86
C VAL A 492 -21.29 -21.85 -4.59
N ALA A 493 -21.52 -21.62 -5.88
CA ALA A 493 -22.62 -22.20 -6.65
C ALA A 493 -22.18 -23.07 -7.84
N ILE A 494 -20.91 -23.49 -7.94
CA ILE A 494 -20.50 -24.51 -8.91
C ILE A 494 -20.75 -25.87 -8.27
N PRO A 495 -21.87 -26.57 -8.57
CA PRO A 495 -21.99 -27.97 -8.17
C PRO A 495 -20.83 -28.72 -8.81
N ALA A 496 -20.17 -29.59 -8.03
CA ALA A 496 -19.17 -30.53 -8.55
C ALA A 496 -19.65 -31.05 -9.91
N VAL A 497 -18.83 -30.84 -10.96
CA VAL A 497 -19.21 -31.30 -12.30
C VAL A 497 -19.58 -32.76 -12.18
N ILE A 498 -20.80 -33.09 -12.63
CA ILE A 498 -21.42 -34.42 -12.53
C ILE A 498 -20.31 -35.47 -12.74
N PRO A 499 -20.06 -36.37 -11.77
CA PRO A 499 -18.97 -37.32 -11.88
C PRO A 499 -19.09 -38.00 -13.23
N VAL A 500 -18.10 -37.77 -14.09
CA VAL A 500 -17.97 -38.54 -15.31
C VAL A 500 -17.93 -39.97 -14.83
N ALA A 501 -18.96 -40.76 -15.18
CA ALA A 501 -19.08 -42.13 -14.71
C ALA A 501 -17.73 -42.80 -14.89
N LYS A 502 -17.04 -43.11 -13.78
CA LYS A 502 -15.71 -43.72 -13.75
C LYS A 502 -15.85 -45.07 -14.43
N THR A 503 -15.72 -45.12 -15.76
CA THR A 503 -15.86 -46.34 -16.52
C THR A 503 -14.73 -47.26 -16.10
N ASN A 504 -15.08 -48.48 -15.68
CA ASN A 504 -14.21 -49.57 -15.19
C ASN A 504 -13.13 -50.05 -16.19
N GLN A 505 -12.61 -49.19 -17.05
CA GLN A 505 -11.61 -49.53 -18.05
C GLN A 505 -10.32 -48.70 -17.83
N ASN A 506 -9.39 -49.40 -17.17
CA ASN A 506 -8.00 -49.08 -16.80
C ASN A 506 -7.79 -48.31 -15.49
N ARG A 507 -7.26 -49.07 -14.50
CA ARG A 507 -6.89 -48.78 -13.10
C ARG A 507 -5.86 -47.66 -12.85
N LEU A 508 -5.43 -46.92 -13.86
CA LEU A 508 -4.39 -45.90 -13.70
C LEU A 508 -5.00 -44.60 -13.16
N TRP A 509 -4.32 -43.97 -12.21
CA TRP A 509 -4.78 -42.74 -11.54
C TRP A 509 -4.60 -41.54 -12.47
N PHE A 510 -3.40 -41.39 -13.04
CA PHE A 510 -3.02 -40.26 -13.88
C PHE A 510 -3.03 -40.58 -15.37
N ARG A 511 -3.42 -39.60 -16.17
CA ARG A 511 -3.33 -39.63 -17.63
C ARG A 511 -2.82 -38.31 -18.18
N GLU A 512 -1.81 -38.36 -19.04
CA GLU A 512 -1.31 -37.17 -19.73
C GLU A 512 -2.35 -36.66 -20.74
N ALA A 513 -2.71 -35.38 -20.63
CA ALA A 513 -3.81 -34.76 -21.34
C ALA A 513 -3.50 -33.37 -21.93
N GLY A 514 -2.31 -32.80 -21.73
CA GLY A 514 -1.99 -31.40 -22.01
C GLY A 514 -2.42 -30.96 -23.41
N ALA A 515 -1.93 -31.62 -24.45
CA ALA A 515 -2.27 -31.28 -25.83
C ALA A 515 -3.78 -31.44 -26.14
N LYS A 516 -4.46 -32.42 -25.53
CA LYS A 516 -5.92 -32.61 -25.70
C LYS A 516 -6.74 -31.56 -24.97
N LYS A 517 -6.13 -30.90 -23.98
CA LYS A 517 -6.72 -29.85 -23.15
C LYS A 517 -6.35 -28.45 -23.64
N GLY A 518 -5.60 -28.32 -24.74
CA GLY A 518 -5.19 -27.03 -25.29
C GLY A 518 -3.87 -26.47 -24.73
N ILE A 519 -3.17 -27.21 -23.87
CA ILE A 519 -1.83 -26.88 -23.36
C ILE A 519 -0.80 -27.52 -24.30
N ASP A 520 -0.53 -26.88 -25.43
CA ASP A 520 0.24 -27.46 -26.53
C ASP A 520 1.48 -26.65 -26.95
N HIS A 521 1.85 -25.63 -26.17
CA HIS A 521 3.06 -24.88 -26.47
C HIS A 521 4.28 -25.76 -26.49
N ARG A 522 5.29 -25.36 -27.27
CA ARG A 522 6.55 -26.08 -27.37
C ARG A 522 7.70 -25.13 -27.19
N ARG A 523 8.51 -25.41 -26.18
CA ARG A 523 9.83 -24.84 -25.99
C ARG A 523 10.85 -25.54 -26.89
N LYS A 524 11.78 -24.77 -27.46
CA LYS A 524 12.93 -25.28 -28.21
C LYS A 524 14.21 -24.74 -27.60
N VAL A 525 15.14 -25.62 -27.29
CA VAL A 525 16.44 -25.18 -26.76
C VAL A 525 17.25 -24.52 -27.88
N GLY A 526 17.69 -23.27 -27.65
CA GLY A 526 18.39 -22.42 -28.61
C GLY A 526 19.92 -22.65 -28.71
N LEU A 527 20.69 -21.56 -28.82
CA LEU A 527 22.16 -21.58 -28.92
C LEU A 527 22.79 -21.78 -27.53
N ILE A 528 23.56 -22.85 -27.33
CA ILE A 528 24.33 -23.10 -26.09
C ILE A 528 25.65 -22.32 -26.16
N LYS A 529 25.87 -21.30 -25.32
CA LYS A 529 27.04 -20.39 -25.44
C LYS A 529 28.29 -20.89 -24.69
N PRO A 530 29.48 -20.33 -25.01
CA PRO A 530 30.74 -20.65 -24.34
C PRO A 530 30.77 -20.34 -22.84
N GLY A 531 31.11 -21.32 -22.00
CA GLY A 531 31.43 -21.12 -20.59
C GLY A 531 30.27 -21.20 -19.60
N TRP A 532 29.05 -21.47 -20.07
CA TRP A 532 27.85 -21.54 -19.23
C TRP A 532 27.24 -22.93 -19.33
N ILE A 533 27.66 -23.84 -18.45
CA ILE A 533 26.97 -25.14 -18.30
C ILE A 533 25.47 -24.95 -17.98
N MET A 534 25.11 -23.81 -17.39
CA MET A 534 23.73 -23.41 -17.13
C MET A 534 22.90 -23.19 -18.39
N ASP A 535 23.51 -22.83 -19.52
CA ASP A 535 22.75 -22.73 -20.79
C ASP A 535 22.22 -24.09 -21.24
N VAL A 536 22.86 -25.19 -20.79
CA VAL A 536 22.41 -26.55 -21.02
C VAL A 536 21.24 -26.93 -20.10
N ILE A 537 21.07 -26.24 -18.96
CA ILE A 537 20.05 -26.57 -17.97
C ILE A 537 18.94 -25.50 -17.87
N ASN A 538 19.10 -24.31 -18.48
CA ASN A 538 18.14 -23.21 -18.54
C ASN A 538 16.70 -23.71 -18.60
N TRP A 539 15.86 -23.29 -17.66
CA TRP A 539 14.55 -23.85 -17.37
C TRP A 539 13.50 -22.74 -17.16
N GLY A 540 12.23 -23.11 -17.26
CA GLY A 540 11.09 -22.24 -17.03
C GLY A 540 10.14 -22.84 -16.00
N GLY A 541 9.36 -22.00 -15.34
CA GLY A 541 8.40 -22.41 -14.33
C GLY A 541 6.94 -22.43 -14.79
N VAL A 542 6.07 -22.87 -13.90
CA VAL A 542 4.61 -22.83 -14.03
C VAL A 542 3.98 -22.37 -12.71
N SER A 543 2.93 -21.56 -12.80
CA SER A 543 2.07 -21.24 -11.66
C SER A 543 0.61 -21.46 -12.01
N ALA A 544 -0.17 -21.92 -11.04
CA ALA A 544 -1.62 -22.05 -11.16
C ALA A 544 -2.31 -21.09 -10.19
N ALA A 545 -3.29 -20.34 -10.68
CA ALA A 545 -4.14 -19.44 -9.89
C ALA A 545 -5.33 -18.97 -10.72
N ASP A 546 -6.42 -18.60 -10.05
CA ASP A 546 -7.62 -18.00 -10.64
C ASP A 546 -7.40 -16.53 -11.09
N LEU A 547 -6.82 -16.34 -12.28
CA LEU A 547 -6.38 -15.03 -12.79
C LEU A 547 -7.56 -14.14 -13.21
N ASN A 548 -8.59 -14.75 -13.78
CA ASN A 548 -9.75 -14.04 -14.32
C ASN A 548 -10.95 -13.95 -13.36
N ARG A 549 -10.84 -14.54 -12.15
CA ARG A 549 -11.89 -14.61 -11.12
C ARG A 549 -13.15 -15.34 -11.58
N ASP A 550 -13.01 -16.37 -12.41
CA ASP A 550 -14.10 -17.26 -12.78
C ASP A 550 -14.21 -18.49 -11.86
N CYS A 551 -13.37 -18.54 -10.83
CA CYS A 551 -13.28 -19.57 -9.80
C CYS A 551 -12.57 -20.85 -10.25
N LEU A 552 -12.07 -20.93 -11.48
CA LEU A 552 -11.20 -21.99 -12.01
C LEU A 552 -9.74 -21.52 -11.94
N ASP A 553 -8.80 -22.44 -11.72
CA ASP A 553 -7.38 -22.09 -11.71
C ASP A 553 -6.84 -22.06 -13.15
N ASP A 554 -6.26 -20.93 -13.54
CA ASP A 554 -5.58 -20.72 -14.81
C ASP A 554 -4.09 -21.05 -14.68
N LEU A 555 -3.39 -21.19 -15.81
CA LEU A 555 -1.96 -21.52 -15.82
C LEU A 555 -1.11 -20.42 -16.43
N VAL A 556 0.02 -20.13 -15.80
CA VAL A 556 1.06 -19.22 -16.32
C VAL A 556 2.37 -19.97 -16.45
N PHE A 557 2.93 -20.03 -17.65
CA PHE A 557 4.27 -20.55 -17.91
C PHE A 557 5.19 -19.41 -18.33
N ALA A 558 6.43 -19.43 -17.88
CA ALA A 558 7.44 -18.49 -18.34
C ALA A 558 8.75 -19.22 -18.63
N ASP A 559 9.38 -18.84 -19.74
CA ASP A 559 10.61 -19.46 -20.22
C ASP A 559 11.60 -18.42 -20.76
N ASN A 560 12.78 -18.89 -21.13
CA ASN A 560 13.91 -18.08 -21.57
C ASN A 560 13.86 -17.65 -23.05
N ASP A 561 12.75 -17.87 -23.76
CA ASP A 561 12.52 -17.41 -25.14
C ASP A 561 11.86 -16.01 -25.18
N ASN A 562 11.90 -15.26 -24.07
CA ASN A 562 11.17 -14.00 -23.89
C ASN A 562 9.64 -14.15 -24.02
N ARG A 563 9.08 -15.25 -23.52
CA ARG A 563 7.64 -15.52 -23.59
C ARG A 563 7.06 -15.90 -22.24
N VAL A 564 5.88 -15.36 -21.98
CA VAL A 564 4.98 -15.80 -20.92
C VAL A 564 3.71 -16.31 -21.60
N TRP A 565 3.35 -17.55 -21.30
CA TRP A 565 2.18 -18.23 -21.85
C TRP A 565 1.11 -18.28 -20.76
N VAL A 566 -0.05 -17.69 -21.03
CA VAL A 566 -1.18 -17.70 -20.11
C VAL A 566 -2.27 -18.57 -20.71
N TYR A 567 -2.80 -19.50 -19.92
CA TYR A 567 -3.84 -20.43 -20.30
C TYR A 567 -5.03 -20.24 -19.37
N TYR A 568 -6.11 -19.68 -19.91
CA TYR A 568 -7.34 -19.53 -19.15
C TYR A 568 -8.15 -20.82 -19.20
N GLN A 569 -8.45 -21.39 -18.04
CA GLN A 569 -9.33 -22.55 -17.96
C GLN A 569 -10.75 -22.14 -18.38
N GLN A 570 -11.44 -23.03 -19.09
CA GLN A 570 -12.82 -22.84 -19.51
C GLN A 570 -13.72 -23.81 -18.74
N SER A 571 -15.02 -23.46 -18.64
CA SER A 571 -16.02 -24.27 -17.93
C SER A 571 -16.21 -25.71 -18.48
N ASP A 572 -15.73 -26.02 -19.68
CA ASP A 572 -15.74 -27.35 -20.27
C ASP A 572 -14.46 -28.16 -19.96
N GLY A 573 -13.57 -27.60 -19.14
CA GLY A 573 -12.31 -28.19 -18.74
C GLY A 573 -11.23 -28.14 -19.82
N GLN A 574 -11.39 -27.31 -20.87
CA GLN A 574 -10.34 -26.98 -21.83
C GLN A 574 -9.58 -25.71 -21.40
N PHE A 575 -8.36 -25.55 -21.87
CA PHE A 575 -7.56 -24.34 -21.68
C PHE A 575 -7.48 -23.55 -22.98
N LYS A 576 -7.67 -22.23 -22.88
CA LYS A 576 -7.51 -21.31 -24.00
C LYS A 576 -6.28 -20.45 -23.77
N GLN A 577 -5.30 -20.60 -24.67
CA GLN A 577 -4.10 -19.80 -24.64
C GLN A 577 -4.37 -18.33 -24.99
N GLN A 578 -3.77 -17.42 -24.24
CA GLN A 578 -3.67 -16.00 -24.54
C GLN A 578 -2.21 -15.55 -24.40
N ASN A 579 -1.68 -14.91 -25.45
CA ASN A 579 -0.30 -14.42 -25.41
C ASN A 579 -0.26 -13.04 -24.77
N ILE A 580 0.52 -12.91 -23.70
CA ILE A 580 0.87 -11.61 -23.11
C ILE A 580 2.28 -11.26 -23.59
N LEU A 581 2.38 -10.21 -24.43
CA LEU A 581 3.66 -9.68 -24.87
C LEU A 581 4.18 -8.68 -23.82
N LEU A 582 5.15 -9.11 -23.02
CA LEU A 582 5.91 -8.22 -22.14
C LEU A 582 6.87 -7.38 -22.98
N LYS A 583 6.48 -6.15 -23.32
CA LYS A 583 7.35 -5.21 -24.04
C LYS A 583 8.42 -4.66 -23.09
N GLY A 584 9.70 -4.89 -23.40
CA GLY A 584 10.84 -4.31 -22.67
C GLY A 584 11.50 -5.20 -21.62
N ALA A 585 10.92 -6.37 -21.32
CA ALA A 585 11.55 -7.38 -20.48
C ALA A 585 12.45 -8.28 -21.35
N GLU A 586 13.78 -8.22 -21.16
CA GLU A 586 14.66 -9.29 -21.65
C GLU A 586 14.65 -10.43 -20.60
N LEU A 587 13.75 -11.39 -20.77
CA LEU A 587 13.74 -12.65 -20.03
C LEU A 587 14.89 -13.53 -20.53
N LYS A 588 16.04 -13.47 -19.85
CA LYS A 588 17.22 -14.27 -20.16
C LYS A 588 17.55 -15.18 -18.98
N GLY A 589 17.85 -16.45 -19.29
CA GLY A 589 18.26 -17.47 -18.33
C GLY A 589 17.06 -18.14 -17.65
N VAL A 590 17.14 -18.47 -16.37
CA VAL A 590 16.06 -19.11 -15.61
C VAL A 590 14.92 -18.12 -15.39
N ILE A 591 13.68 -18.47 -15.75
CA ILE A 591 12.52 -17.58 -15.55
C ILE A 591 11.50 -18.21 -14.61
N THR A 592 11.07 -17.42 -13.63
CA THR A 592 10.23 -17.86 -12.52
C THR A 592 8.92 -17.06 -12.51
N PRO A 593 7.81 -17.63 -12.99
CA PRO A 593 6.48 -17.03 -12.85
C PRO A 593 5.89 -17.40 -11.50
N LEU A 594 5.75 -16.45 -10.59
CA LEU A 594 5.02 -16.61 -9.34
C LEU A 594 3.74 -15.81 -9.43
N VAL A 595 2.60 -16.40 -9.07
CA VAL A 595 1.31 -15.73 -9.13
C VAL A 595 0.69 -15.71 -7.75
N GLY A 596 0.19 -14.55 -7.32
CA GLY A 596 -0.55 -14.34 -6.08
C GLY A 596 -1.00 -12.89 -5.96
N ASP A 597 -1.97 -12.58 -5.12
CA ASP A 597 -2.30 -11.18 -4.82
C ASP A 597 -1.29 -10.62 -3.83
N LEU A 598 -0.28 -9.92 -4.36
CA LEU A 598 0.86 -9.44 -3.59
C LEU A 598 0.66 -8.01 -3.09
N ASP A 599 -0.26 -7.26 -3.71
CA ASP A 599 -0.55 -5.88 -3.37
C ASP A 599 -1.84 -5.69 -2.55
N GLY A 600 -2.55 -6.79 -2.30
CA GLY A 600 -3.67 -6.89 -1.37
C GLY A 600 -5.00 -6.39 -1.93
N ASP A 601 -5.15 -6.29 -3.26
CA ASP A 601 -6.32 -5.71 -3.93
C ASP A 601 -7.34 -6.71 -4.48
N TYR A 602 -7.17 -7.97 -4.07
CA TYR A 602 -7.90 -9.16 -4.46
C TYR A 602 -7.63 -9.62 -5.90
N GLN A 603 -6.71 -8.98 -6.64
CA GLN A 603 -6.29 -9.39 -7.98
C GLN A 603 -4.96 -10.14 -7.91
N PRO A 604 -4.84 -11.35 -8.49
CA PRO A 604 -3.54 -11.97 -8.59
C PRO A 604 -2.59 -11.16 -9.47
N ASP A 605 -1.40 -10.90 -8.95
CA ASP A 605 -0.24 -10.35 -9.61
C ASP A 605 0.66 -11.46 -10.14
N LEU A 606 1.35 -11.21 -11.25
CA LEU A 606 2.44 -12.06 -11.75
C LEU A 606 3.79 -11.43 -11.42
N PHE A 607 4.58 -12.08 -10.57
CA PHE A 607 5.98 -11.75 -10.32
C PHE A 607 6.89 -12.60 -11.22
N LEU A 608 7.83 -11.96 -11.92
CA LEU A 608 8.79 -12.64 -12.81
C LEU A 608 10.24 -12.48 -12.33
N GLY A 609 10.79 -13.57 -11.78
CA GLY A 609 12.22 -13.74 -11.46
C GLY A 609 13.07 -14.08 -12.69
N ASN A 610 14.33 -13.62 -12.70
CA ASN A 610 15.36 -14.08 -13.64
C ASN A 610 16.78 -14.09 -13.05
N ASP A 611 17.63 -15.00 -13.53
CA ASP A 611 19.06 -15.10 -13.17
C ASP A 611 20.00 -14.21 -14.05
N GLY A 612 19.42 -13.30 -14.84
CA GLY A 612 20.12 -12.39 -15.75
C GLY A 612 20.76 -11.18 -15.06
N ARG A 613 21.79 -10.59 -15.70
CA ARG A 613 22.67 -9.59 -15.05
C ARG A 613 22.08 -8.20 -14.77
N PHE A 614 20.91 -7.80 -15.31
CA PHE A 614 20.52 -6.38 -15.31
C PHE A 614 19.02 -6.06 -15.53
N TYR A 615 18.05 -6.79 -14.94
CA TYR A 615 16.64 -6.39 -15.12
C TYR A 615 15.79 -6.47 -13.84
N PRO A 616 14.88 -5.51 -13.62
CA PRO A 616 13.99 -5.50 -12.46
C PRO A 616 12.99 -6.67 -12.53
N GLN A 617 12.58 -7.13 -11.36
CA GLN A 617 11.40 -7.98 -11.19
C GLN A 617 10.21 -7.28 -11.84
N VAL A 618 9.50 -7.95 -12.74
CA VAL A 618 8.27 -7.41 -13.32
C VAL A 618 7.11 -7.98 -12.53
N VAL A 619 6.39 -7.10 -11.83
CA VAL A 619 5.08 -7.43 -11.28
C VAL A 619 4.05 -6.97 -12.31
N TYR A 620 3.26 -7.89 -12.84
CA TYR A 620 2.26 -7.64 -13.87
C TYR A 620 0.86 -7.92 -13.32
N ASP A 621 0.04 -6.88 -13.25
CA ASP A 621 -1.40 -7.00 -13.01
C ASP A 621 -2.11 -7.36 -14.33
N PHE A 622 -2.73 -8.54 -14.37
CA PHE A 622 -3.42 -9.09 -15.55
C PHE A 622 -4.57 -8.24 -16.09
N THR A 623 -5.06 -7.28 -15.29
CA THR A 623 -6.22 -6.44 -15.64
C THR A 623 -5.86 -4.97 -15.88
N ARG A 624 -4.65 -4.56 -15.48
CA ARG A 624 -4.42 -3.19 -15.00
C ARG A 624 -2.92 -2.81 -15.04
N ALA A 625 -2.31 -2.77 -16.21
CA ALA A 625 -1.06 -1.99 -16.36
C ALA A 625 -1.40 -0.48 -16.15
N PRO A 626 -0.78 0.28 -15.21
CA PRO A 626 0.52 0.10 -14.56
C PRO A 626 0.55 0.17 -12.98
N GLU A 627 -0.48 -0.27 -12.23
CA GLU A 627 -0.50 -0.18 -10.73
C GLU A 627 0.25 -1.33 -10.01
N SER A 628 1.38 -1.79 -10.53
CA SER A 628 2.10 -2.95 -9.99
C SER A 628 2.89 -2.66 -8.69
N LEU A 629 3.00 -3.65 -7.79
CA LEU A 629 3.94 -3.68 -6.66
C LEU A 629 5.38 -3.33 -7.10
N VAL A 630 6.02 -2.36 -6.44
CA VAL A 630 7.34 -1.82 -6.84
C VAL A 630 8.44 -2.19 -5.84
N PHE A 631 9.52 -2.82 -6.31
CA PHE A 631 10.72 -3.07 -5.52
C PHE A 631 11.69 -1.89 -5.62
N SER A 632 11.96 -1.23 -4.49
CA SER A 632 12.92 -0.13 -4.43
C SER A 632 14.36 -0.64 -4.64
N ASP A 633 15.07 -0.11 -5.64
CA ASP A 633 16.53 -0.32 -5.80
C ASP A 633 17.00 -1.73 -6.25
N VAL A 634 16.24 -2.41 -7.12
CA VAL A 634 16.67 -3.70 -7.71
C VAL A 634 17.64 -3.49 -8.87
N SER A 635 18.87 -4.00 -8.73
CA SER A 635 19.89 -3.99 -9.82
C SER A 635 20.57 -5.35 -10.08
N GLY A 636 19.94 -6.47 -9.74
CA GLY A 636 20.52 -7.80 -9.90
C GLY A 636 19.52 -8.97 -9.96
N PRO A 637 20.03 -10.20 -10.21
CA PRO A 637 19.23 -11.38 -10.52
C PRO A 637 18.45 -11.92 -9.31
N THR A 638 17.22 -12.38 -9.52
CA THR A 638 16.44 -13.17 -8.54
C THR A 638 16.04 -14.47 -9.19
N LEU A 639 16.47 -15.59 -8.61
CA LEU A 639 16.13 -16.90 -9.15
C LEU A 639 14.70 -17.29 -8.78
N ASN A 640 14.33 -17.12 -7.51
CA ASN A 640 13.02 -17.51 -6.99
C ASN A 640 12.64 -16.60 -5.81
N ALA A 641 11.36 -16.58 -5.44
CA ALA A 641 10.88 -15.84 -4.29
C ALA A 641 9.70 -16.55 -3.62
N SER A 642 9.42 -16.21 -2.37
CA SER A 642 8.20 -16.60 -1.65
C SER A 642 7.70 -15.41 -0.85
N PHE A 643 6.40 -15.40 -0.55
CA PHE A 643 5.72 -14.28 0.10
C PHE A 643 5.00 -14.73 1.37
N GLY A 644 4.96 -13.86 2.36
CA GLY A 644 4.40 -14.13 3.69
C GLY A 644 4.51 -12.90 4.57
N ASP A 645 3.74 -12.83 5.65
CA ASP A 645 3.72 -11.70 6.57
C ASP A 645 4.82 -11.87 7.62
N LEU A 646 6.01 -11.30 7.37
CA LEU A 646 7.22 -11.53 8.17
C LEU A 646 7.15 -10.76 9.50
N ASP A 647 6.60 -9.55 9.52
CA ASP A 647 6.54 -8.71 10.72
C ASP A 647 5.13 -8.56 11.34
N GLN A 648 4.17 -9.34 10.84
CA GLN A 648 2.80 -9.46 11.35
C GLN A 648 1.95 -8.20 11.21
N ASP A 649 2.29 -7.34 10.25
CA ASP A 649 1.55 -6.11 9.96
C ASP A 649 0.36 -6.33 9.01
N GLY A 650 0.27 -7.51 8.40
CA GLY A 650 -0.83 -7.95 7.56
C GLY A 650 -0.60 -7.74 6.08
N ASP A 651 0.50 -7.11 5.68
CA ASP A 651 0.94 -7.02 4.30
C ASP A 651 1.91 -8.17 3.97
N LEU A 652 1.87 -8.66 2.73
CA LEU A 652 2.81 -9.72 2.32
C LEU A 652 4.19 -9.13 2.05
N ASP A 653 5.19 -9.63 2.79
CA ASP A 653 6.61 -9.44 2.56
C ASP A 653 7.16 -10.49 1.58
N ALA A 654 8.41 -10.32 1.15
CA ALA A 654 9.07 -11.27 0.27
C ALA A 654 10.43 -11.72 0.78
N VAL A 655 10.73 -13.00 0.58
CA VAL A 655 12.08 -13.55 0.65
C VAL A 655 12.51 -14.01 -0.74
N MET A 656 13.72 -13.62 -1.15
CA MET A 656 14.31 -13.95 -2.44
C MET A 656 15.46 -14.95 -2.29
N ALA A 657 15.53 -15.87 -3.25
CA ALA A 657 16.62 -16.82 -3.40
C ALA A 657 17.45 -16.51 -4.65
N PHE A 658 18.75 -16.73 -4.54
CA PHE A 658 19.70 -16.49 -5.61
C PHE A 658 20.61 -17.70 -5.83
N TRP A 659 21.00 -17.87 -7.08
CA TRP A 659 22.02 -18.82 -7.45
C TRP A 659 23.09 -18.04 -8.22
N ARG A 660 24.09 -17.58 -7.46
CA ARG A 660 25.29 -16.77 -7.80
C ARG A 660 25.14 -15.24 -7.79
N THR A 661 25.66 -14.60 -6.74
CA THR A 661 26.01 -13.17 -6.71
C THR A 661 27.52 -12.98 -6.88
N TYR A 662 27.90 -12.23 -7.93
CA TYR A 662 29.24 -11.66 -8.05
C TYR A 662 29.60 -10.94 -6.75
N LYS A 663 30.85 -11.11 -6.24
CA LYS A 663 31.44 -10.43 -5.05
C LYS A 663 31.21 -8.91 -4.93
N SER A 664 30.58 -8.26 -5.92
CA SER A 664 30.37 -6.81 -6.03
C SER A 664 28.91 -6.34 -5.93
N VAL A 665 27.88 -7.21 -5.98
CA VAL A 665 26.47 -6.75 -5.92
C VAL A 665 25.83 -7.22 -4.61
N ARG A 666 25.64 -6.30 -3.66
CA ARG A 666 24.95 -6.55 -2.38
C ARG A 666 23.44 -6.35 -2.62
N GLN A 667 22.72 -7.42 -2.98
CA GLN A 667 21.26 -7.35 -3.05
C GLN A 667 20.61 -7.77 -1.73
N PRO A 668 19.47 -7.16 -1.39
CA PRO A 668 18.63 -7.60 -0.29
C PRO A 668 17.91 -8.92 -0.64
N GLN A 669 17.87 -9.85 0.31
CA GLN A 669 17.04 -11.07 0.23
C GLN A 669 15.68 -10.88 0.86
N ILE A 670 15.60 -10.06 1.89
CA ILE A 670 14.37 -9.80 2.62
C ILE A 670 13.83 -8.45 2.19
N TRP A 671 12.57 -8.45 1.80
CA TRP A 671 11.85 -7.29 1.32
C TRP A 671 10.60 -7.12 2.16
N ARG A 672 10.47 -5.95 2.77
CA ARG A 672 9.28 -5.59 3.52
C ARG A 672 8.30 -4.80 2.67
N ASN A 673 7.05 -5.21 2.67
CA ASN A 673 5.96 -4.34 2.28
C ASN A 673 5.60 -3.47 3.48
N SER A 674 5.00 -2.32 3.24
CA SER A 674 4.59 -1.39 4.32
C SER A 674 3.22 -0.77 4.03
N GLY A 675 2.40 -1.49 3.26
CA GLY A 675 1.04 -1.08 2.88
C GLY A 675 0.93 -0.15 1.67
N TYR A 676 2.05 0.25 1.04
CA TYR A 676 2.06 1.21 -0.10
C TYR A 676 2.31 0.58 -1.46
N ARG A 677 2.16 -0.74 -1.58
CA ARG A 677 2.57 -1.49 -2.78
C ARG A 677 4.04 -1.26 -3.13
N GLN A 678 4.88 -1.06 -2.10
CA GLN A 678 6.31 -0.82 -2.22
C GLN A 678 7.08 -1.80 -1.36
N MET A 679 7.93 -2.58 -2.02
CA MET A 679 8.86 -3.51 -1.38
C MET A 679 10.17 -2.78 -1.09
N GLN A 680 10.55 -2.78 0.19
CA GLN A 680 11.75 -2.11 0.71
C GLN A 680 12.76 -3.13 1.23
N PRO A 681 14.07 -2.93 0.98
CA PRO A 681 15.11 -3.83 1.48
C PRO A 681 15.19 -3.82 3.00
N ALA A 682 15.12 -5.00 3.64
CA ALA A 682 15.16 -5.14 5.10
C ALA A 682 16.54 -5.56 5.66
N ASP A 683 17.50 -5.96 4.81
CA ASP A 683 18.78 -6.57 5.20
C ASP A 683 20.05 -5.85 4.66
N SER A 684 19.93 -4.60 4.20
CA SER A 684 21.03 -3.90 3.51
C SER A 684 22.12 -3.27 4.43
N LYS A 685 23.40 -3.51 4.09
CA LYS A 685 24.61 -2.89 4.71
C LYS A 685 25.01 -1.55 4.05
N VAL A 686 24.08 -0.69 3.64
CA VAL A 686 24.39 0.66 3.12
C VAL A 686 24.29 1.67 4.26
N PRO A 687 25.40 2.27 4.75
CA PRO A 687 25.39 3.18 5.89
C PRO A 687 24.50 4.41 5.69
N GLU A 688 24.33 4.87 4.45
CA GLU A 688 23.48 6.02 4.10
C GLU A 688 21.97 5.74 4.23
N LEU A 689 21.56 4.47 4.22
CA LEU A 689 20.17 4.04 4.47
C LEU A 689 19.87 3.81 5.96
N ARG A 690 20.89 3.69 6.83
CA ARG A 690 20.71 3.48 8.29
C ARG A 690 20.25 4.74 9.03
N GLU A 691 20.51 5.95 8.53
CA GLU A 691 20.23 7.20 9.25
C GLU A 691 18.87 7.84 8.91
N SER A 692 18.11 7.31 7.93
CA SER A 692 16.79 7.85 7.55
C SER A 692 15.59 7.06 8.05
N TYR A 693 15.75 5.79 8.46
CA TYR A 693 14.61 4.84 8.58
C TYR A 693 14.42 4.17 9.95
N GLY A 694 14.97 4.73 11.03
CA GLY A 694 14.77 4.18 12.39
C GLY A 694 15.62 2.93 12.69
N PRO A 695 15.60 2.40 13.93
CA PRO A 695 16.49 1.32 14.31
C PRO A 695 16.13 0.04 13.54
N VAL A 696 17.08 -0.40 12.72
CA VAL A 696 17.15 -1.78 12.22
C VAL A 696 17.33 -2.70 13.43
N THR A 697 16.33 -3.53 13.71
CA THR A 697 16.44 -4.81 14.43
C THR A 697 15.55 -5.72 13.59
N LEU A 698 16.01 -6.27 12.47
CA LEU A 698 16.82 -7.50 12.30
C LEU A 698 18.34 -7.24 12.41
N ASN A 699 18.93 -7.35 13.61
CA ASN A 699 20.39 -7.31 13.74
C ASN A 699 21.00 -8.68 13.38
N ASP A 700 21.89 -8.67 12.39
CA ASP A 700 22.93 -9.65 12.06
C ASP A 700 22.50 -11.10 11.77
N GLY A 701 22.03 -11.30 10.54
CA GLY A 701 22.18 -12.56 9.81
C GLY A 701 21.94 -12.34 8.33
N LEU A 702 22.97 -11.94 7.56
CA LEU A 702 22.89 -12.13 6.12
C LEU A 702 22.76 -13.64 5.91
N ILE A 703 21.64 -14.11 5.35
CA ILE A 703 21.36 -15.53 5.11
C ILE A 703 22.55 -16.21 4.41
N HIS A 704 23.29 -15.49 3.57
CA HIS A 704 24.50 -15.99 2.89
C HIS A 704 25.80 -16.06 3.69
N GLN A 705 26.01 -15.27 4.76
CA GLN A 705 27.35 -15.15 5.37
C GLN A 705 27.73 -16.31 6.30
N LYS A 706 26.76 -17.12 6.76
CA LYS A 706 27.02 -18.24 7.70
C LYS A 706 27.20 -19.59 7.01
N HIS A 707 26.55 -19.80 5.87
CA HIS A 707 26.54 -21.07 5.15
C HIS A 707 27.28 -20.95 3.82
N GLU A 708 28.53 -20.47 3.86
CA GLU A 708 29.41 -20.49 2.69
C GLU A 708 29.72 -21.94 2.32
N ALA A 709 29.51 -22.32 1.05
CA ALA A 709 29.92 -23.64 0.59
C ALA A 709 31.45 -23.75 0.73
N PRO A 710 32.00 -24.68 1.54
CA PRO A 710 33.42 -24.68 1.92
C PRO A 710 34.41 -24.73 0.75
N VAL A 711 33.95 -25.22 -0.40
CA VAL A 711 34.72 -25.39 -1.64
C VAL A 711 34.54 -24.21 -2.61
N PHE A 712 33.43 -23.47 -2.52
CA PHE A 712 33.05 -22.44 -3.51
C PHE A 712 33.17 -20.99 -2.98
N GLY A 713 33.40 -20.79 -1.68
CA GLY A 713 33.57 -19.46 -1.07
C GLY A 713 32.23 -18.78 -0.74
N GLY A 714 32.23 -17.46 -0.57
CA GLY A 714 31.06 -16.66 -0.15
C GLY A 714 30.01 -16.36 -1.24
N ASP A 715 29.73 -17.32 -2.12
CA ASP A 715 28.67 -17.25 -3.12
C ASP A 715 27.33 -17.81 -2.56
N ASP A 716 26.20 -17.30 -3.04
CA ASP A 716 24.86 -17.82 -2.72
C ASP A 716 24.40 -18.91 -3.69
N PHE A 717 23.77 -19.96 -3.15
CA PHE A 717 23.23 -21.11 -3.87
C PHE A 717 21.81 -21.50 -3.43
N THR A 718 21.03 -20.55 -2.91
CA THR A 718 19.64 -20.77 -2.54
C THR A 718 18.70 -20.94 -3.74
N PHE A 719 17.71 -21.83 -3.61
CA PHE A 719 16.79 -22.19 -4.70
C PHE A 719 15.32 -21.94 -4.37
N THR A 720 14.85 -22.49 -3.25
CA THR A 720 13.41 -22.51 -2.95
C THR A 720 13.18 -22.02 -1.52
N PRO A 721 12.84 -20.73 -1.35
CA PRO A 721 12.40 -20.19 -0.09
C PRO A 721 10.93 -20.53 0.18
N ASN A 722 10.57 -20.73 1.44
CA ASN A 722 9.20 -20.86 1.91
C ASN A 722 9.01 -20.21 3.28
N PHE A 723 7.87 -19.56 3.47
CA PHE A 723 7.35 -19.17 4.78
C PHE A 723 6.53 -20.32 5.38
N ALA A 724 6.81 -20.71 6.62
CA ALA A 724 6.01 -21.68 7.36
C ALA A 724 6.18 -21.52 8.87
N ASP A 725 5.11 -21.63 9.65
CA ASP A 725 5.16 -21.57 11.11
C ASP A 725 5.46 -22.96 11.70
N VAL A 726 6.74 -23.34 11.69
CA VAL A 726 7.20 -24.69 12.08
C VAL A 726 7.27 -24.89 13.60
N ASN A 727 7.27 -23.81 14.39
CA ASN A 727 7.27 -23.88 15.85
C ASN A 727 5.87 -23.64 16.47
N GLN A 728 4.87 -23.34 15.63
CA GLN A 728 3.48 -23.01 15.97
C GLN A 728 3.28 -21.78 16.87
N ASP A 729 4.21 -20.81 16.88
CA ASP A 729 4.10 -19.60 17.70
C ASP A 729 3.21 -18.50 17.08
N GLY A 730 2.74 -18.72 15.86
CA GLY A 730 1.89 -17.83 15.10
C GLY A 730 2.66 -16.87 14.20
N ILE A 731 3.99 -16.95 14.11
CA ILE A 731 4.87 -16.18 13.23
C ILE A 731 5.50 -17.16 12.23
N SER A 732 5.44 -16.86 10.93
CA SER A 732 6.09 -17.73 9.94
C SER A 732 7.61 -17.60 9.99
N ASP A 733 8.29 -18.74 10.03
CA ASP A 733 9.72 -18.92 9.87
C ASP A 733 10.09 -19.06 8.38
N ILE A 734 11.39 -19.04 8.05
CA ILE A 734 11.86 -19.20 6.68
C ILE A 734 12.64 -20.51 6.53
N LEU A 735 12.16 -21.37 5.63
CA LEU A 735 12.83 -22.59 5.19
C LEU A 735 13.40 -22.36 3.80
N MET A 736 14.71 -22.54 3.65
CA MET A 736 15.43 -22.22 2.42
C MET A 736 16.17 -23.45 1.91
N THR A 737 15.61 -24.08 0.87
CA THR A 737 16.30 -25.17 0.15
C THR A 737 17.39 -24.59 -0.73
N ALA A 738 18.57 -25.21 -0.71
CA ALA A 738 19.73 -24.71 -1.43
C ALA A 738 20.67 -25.83 -1.89
N ASP A 739 21.52 -25.48 -2.86
CA ASP A 739 22.56 -26.35 -3.39
C ASP A 739 23.74 -26.48 -2.41
N PHE A 740 24.64 -27.42 -2.71
CA PHE A 740 25.98 -27.51 -2.14
C PHE A 740 26.08 -27.41 -0.60
N PHE A 741 25.18 -28.07 0.13
CA PHE A 741 25.17 -28.13 1.60
C PHE A 741 24.82 -26.82 2.30
N THR A 742 24.13 -25.91 1.62
CA THR A 742 23.80 -24.57 2.14
C THR A 742 22.33 -24.37 2.50
N THR A 743 21.57 -25.46 2.67
CA THR A 743 20.15 -25.43 3.07
C THR A 743 19.99 -24.91 4.50
N GLN A 744 18.97 -24.09 4.74
CA GLN A 744 18.90 -23.24 5.94
C GLN A 744 17.50 -23.18 6.55
N LEU A 745 17.45 -23.03 7.86
CA LEU A 745 16.26 -22.78 8.65
C LEU A 745 16.46 -21.53 9.51
N TRP A 746 15.55 -20.56 9.34
CA TRP A 746 15.61 -19.27 10.02
C TRP A 746 14.37 -19.06 10.87
N LYS A 747 14.58 -18.98 12.18
CA LYS A 747 13.59 -18.61 13.16
C LYS A 747 13.23 -17.13 13.04
N ASN A 748 11.95 -16.82 12.94
CA ASN A 748 11.45 -15.46 13.00
C ASN A 748 10.90 -15.15 14.40
N THR A 749 11.37 -14.08 15.02
CA THR A 749 10.88 -13.61 16.33
C THR A 749 9.87 -12.47 16.23
N GLY A 750 9.47 -12.10 15.01
CA GLY A 750 8.69 -10.90 14.67
C GLY A 750 9.54 -9.64 14.55
N THR A 751 10.74 -9.64 15.13
CA THR A 751 11.71 -8.53 15.00
C THR A 751 13.08 -8.99 14.52
N GLU A 752 13.43 -10.28 14.66
CA GLU A 752 14.75 -10.79 14.31
C GLU A 752 14.64 -12.12 13.58
N LEU A 753 15.57 -12.36 12.65
CA LEU A 753 15.77 -13.66 12.01
C LEU A 753 17.00 -14.32 12.64
N GLN A 754 16.82 -15.52 13.16
CA GLN A 754 17.85 -16.30 13.83
C GLN A 754 18.10 -17.60 13.06
N ASP A 755 19.33 -17.81 12.62
CA ASP A 755 19.75 -19.08 12.02
C ASP A 755 19.72 -20.18 13.08
N VAL A 756 18.81 -21.13 12.90
CA VAL A 756 18.61 -22.29 13.78
C VAL A 756 18.89 -23.60 13.06
N THR A 757 19.64 -23.54 11.94
CA THR A 757 20.01 -24.70 11.14
C THR A 757 20.90 -25.67 11.94
N ASP A 758 20.40 -26.86 12.27
CA ASP A 758 21.25 -27.95 12.77
C ASP A 758 21.85 -28.72 11.60
N ILE A 759 23.06 -28.34 11.20
CA ILE A 759 23.80 -28.94 10.08
C ILE A 759 24.05 -30.46 10.22
N ARG A 760 23.82 -31.06 11.39
CA ARG A 760 23.93 -32.52 11.57
C ARG A 760 22.72 -33.24 11.01
N GLU A 761 21.54 -32.62 11.12
CA GLU A 761 20.27 -33.16 10.66
C GLU A 761 19.91 -32.57 9.29
N ILE A 762 19.95 -31.24 9.18
CA ILE A 762 19.64 -30.43 8.00
C ILE A 762 20.92 -30.19 7.19
N HIS A 763 21.27 -31.13 6.31
CA HIS A 763 22.45 -31.04 5.45
C HIS A 763 22.09 -31.29 3.97
N GLY A 764 21.51 -30.29 3.31
CA GLY A 764 21.05 -30.38 1.92
C GLY A 764 22.19 -30.42 0.89
N SER A 765 22.62 -31.61 0.46
CA SER A 765 23.81 -31.77 -0.40
C SER A 765 23.67 -31.21 -1.81
N PHE A 766 22.45 -31.14 -2.36
CA PHE A 766 22.08 -30.66 -3.69
C PHE A 766 20.56 -30.37 -3.75
N GLY A 767 20.04 -29.63 -2.77
CA GLY A 767 18.61 -29.37 -2.64
C GLY A 767 18.08 -28.47 -3.76
N MET A 768 16.92 -28.80 -4.34
CA MET A 768 16.30 -28.02 -5.42
C MET A 768 14.91 -27.51 -5.03
N GLY A 769 13.93 -28.41 -4.96
CA GLY A 769 12.55 -28.11 -4.58
C GLY A 769 12.27 -28.47 -3.12
N ALA A 770 11.20 -27.89 -2.59
CA ALA A 770 10.70 -28.14 -1.25
C ALA A 770 9.23 -28.54 -1.29
N ALA A 771 8.81 -29.42 -0.39
CA ALA A 771 7.42 -29.63 -0.03
C ALA A 771 7.33 -29.66 1.49
N ILE A 772 6.59 -28.73 2.08
CA ILE A 772 6.46 -28.62 3.54
C ILE A 772 5.03 -29.02 3.88
N ALA A 773 4.81 -29.94 4.79
CA ALA A 773 3.51 -30.53 5.05
C ALA A 773 3.51 -31.29 6.37
N ASP A 774 2.33 -31.48 6.96
CA ASP A 774 2.14 -32.41 8.08
C ASP A 774 2.01 -33.83 7.50
N PHE A 775 3.13 -34.55 7.34
CA PHE A 775 3.13 -35.84 6.63
C PHE A 775 2.68 -37.00 7.52
N ASP A 776 2.80 -36.89 8.84
CA ASP A 776 2.36 -37.91 9.80
C ASP A 776 1.06 -37.55 10.55
N ASN A 777 0.45 -36.40 10.22
CA ASN A 777 -0.78 -35.88 10.81
C ASN A 777 -0.67 -35.64 12.34
N ASP A 778 0.53 -35.30 12.83
CA ASP A 778 0.76 -34.99 14.24
C ASP A 778 0.45 -33.52 14.59
N GLY A 779 0.25 -32.69 13.57
CA GLY A 779 -0.17 -31.31 13.68
C GLY A 779 0.97 -30.30 13.64
N ASP A 780 2.22 -30.71 13.41
CA ASP A 780 3.31 -29.82 13.02
C ASP A 780 3.70 -30.01 11.54
N LEU A 781 4.63 -29.17 11.05
CA LEU A 781 5.01 -29.18 9.63
C LEU A 781 6.39 -29.79 9.46
N ASP A 782 6.45 -30.87 8.69
CA ASP A 782 7.65 -31.53 8.19
C ASP A 782 8.16 -30.88 6.90
N TRP A 783 9.38 -31.24 6.52
CA TRP A 783 10.03 -30.69 5.34
C TRP A 783 10.67 -31.76 4.46
N PHE A 784 10.16 -31.90 3.24
CA PHE A 784 10.77 -32.66 2.17
C PHE A 784 11.62 -31.76 1.26
N GLU A 785 12.81 -32.22 0.93
CA GLU A 785 13.74 -31.61 -0.03
C GLU A 785 14.03 -32.59 -1.16
N SER A 786 13.77 -32.16 -2.41
CA SER A 786 14.21 -32.91 -3.58
C SER A 786 15.70 -32.69 -3.84
N SER A 787 16.42 -33.73 -4.25
CA SER A 787 17.87 -33.67 -4.47
C SER A 787 18.29 -34.75 -5.49
N ILE A 788 19.61 -34.93 -5.67
CA ILE A 788 20.17 -35.81 -6.70
C ILE A 788 20.58 -37.15 -6.07
N PHE A 789 19.96 -38.23 -6.55
CA PHE A 789 20.34 -39.61 -6.24
C PHE A 789 20.91 -40.29 -7.49
N SER A 790 22.10 -40.86 -7.38
CA SER A 790 22.78 -41.53 -8.50
C SER A 790 22.99 -43.02 -8.22
N LEU A 791 22.60 -43.87 -9.16
CA LEU A 791 22.85 -45.32 -9.09
C LEU A 791 24.33 -45.65 -9.33
N SER A 792 25.05 -44.76 -10.01
CA SER A 792 26.50 -44.89 -10.26
C SER A 792 27.39 -44.54 -9.06
N GLN A 793 26.80 -44.25 -7.89
CA GLN A 793 27.45 -44.02 -6.59
C GLN A 793 28.51 -42.90 -6.59
N SER A 794 28.16 -41.73 -7.11
CA SER A 794 28.88 -40.50 -6.74
C SER A 794 28.68 -40.25 -5.24
N SER A 795 29.77 -40.16 -4.47
CA SER A 795 29.73 -39.90 -3.01
C SER A 795 29.02 -38.59 -2.64
N SER A 796 28.77 -37.72 -3.61
CA SER A 796 28.09 -36.45 -3.43
C SER A 796 26.57 -36.55 -3.69
N TYR A 797 26.11 -37.46 -4.55
CA TYR A 797 24.68 -37.58 -4.90
C TYR A 797 23.95 -38.53 -3.96
N THR A 798 23.56 -37.97 -2.82
CA THR A 798 22.98 -38.72 -1.69
C THR A 798 21.47 -38.93 -1.83
N GLY A 799 20.75 -38.17 -2.66
CA GLY A 799 19.31 -38.29 -2.88
C GLY A 799 18.48 -37.29 -2.08
N ASN A 800 17.15 -37.48 -2.11
CA ASN A 800 16.16 -36.63 -1.43
C ASN A 800 16.34 -36.63 0.09
N ARG A 801 15.68 -35.71 0.79
CA ARG A 801 15.63 -35.67 2.26
C ARG A 801 14.22 -35.48 2.77
N LEU A 802 13.92 -36.10 3.90
CA LEU A 802 12.75 -35.84 4.71
C LEU A 802 13.19 -35.51 6.13
N TYR A 803 12.82 -34.31 6.58
CA TYR A 803 13.06 -33.83 7.93
C TYR A 803 11.73 -33.87 8.66
N GLN A 804 11.63 -34.77 9.65
CA GLN A 804 10.49 -34.81 10.57
C GLN A 804 10.66 -33.70 11.60
N ASN A 805 9.62 -32.90 11.81
CA ASN A 805 9.61 -31.92 12.88
C ASN A 805 9.23 -32.63 14.20
N GLU A 806 9.98 -32.36 15.27
CA GLU A 806 9.70 -32.86 16.62
C GLU A 806 9.31 -31.70 17.56
N GLY A 807 9.00 -30.53 16.98
CA GLY A 807 8.68 -29.28 17.65
C GLY A 807 9.89 -28.41 18.01
N ASP A 808 9.64 -27.11 18.21
CA ASP A 808 10.62 -26.09 18.64
C ASP A 808 11.96 -26.16 17.89
N TYR A 809 11.88 -26.20 16.55
CA TYR A 809 13.00 -26.26 15.61
C TYR A 809 13.86 -27.53 15.68
N GLN A 810 13.42 -28.57 16.40
CA GLN A 810 14.08 -29.87 16.38
C GLN A 810 13.62 -30.66 15.15
N PHE A 811 14.46 -30.68 14.11
CA PHE A 811 14.24 -31.52 12.94
C PHE A 811 15.11 -32.77 13.00
N ARG A 812 14.52 -33.92 12.68
CA ARG A 812 15.22 -35.20 12.56
C ARG A 812 15.22 -35.66 11.11
N ASN A 813 16.38 -36.01 10.59
CA ASN A 813 16.50 -36.58 9.25
C ASN A 813 16.05 -38.05 9.24
N VAL A 814 14.85 -38.32 8.72
CA VAL A 814 14.23 -39.66 8.68
C VAL A 814 14.34 -40.36 7.33
N THR A 815 15.08 -39.76 6.40
CA THR A 815 15.19 -40.18 4.98
C THR A 815 15.52 -41.66 4.78
N GLU A 816 16.44 -42.22 5.57
CA GLU A 816 16.90 -43.61 5.36
C GLU A 816 15.80 -44.64 5.51
N ASN A 817 14.82 -44.37 6.38
CA ASN A 817 13.73 -45.29 6.68
C ASN A 817 12.42 -44.90 5.97
N SER A 818 12.37 -43.74 5.31
CA SER A 818 11.15 -43.22 4.70
C SER A 818 10.88 -43.76 3.30
N GLY A 819 11.87 -44.34 2.62
CA GLY A 819 11.72 -44.80 1.22
C GLY A 819 11.84 -43.68 0.18
N LEU A 820 12.16 -42.45 0.59
CA LEU A 820 12.20 -41.27 -0.29
C LEU A 820 13.55 -41.03 -0.96
N ARG A 821 14.64 -41.65 -0.47
CA ARG A 821 16.03 -41.34 -0.87
C ARG A 821 16.23 -41.40 -2.39
N GLU A 822 15.63 -42.38 -3.06
CA GLU A 822 15.87 -42.70 -4.48
C GLU A 822 15.03 -41.84 -5.45
N GLY A 823 15.32 -40.53 -5.50
CA GLY A 823 14.59 -39.56 -6.33
C GLY A 823 15.06 -39.43 -7.79
N GLY A 824 16.24 -39.93 -8.15
CA GLY A 824 16.93 -39.53 -9.39
C GLY A 824 17.42 -38.07 -9.31
N TRP A 825 17.40 -37.32 -10.41
CA TRP A 825 17.73 -35.88 -10.39
C TRP A 825 16.46 -35.06 -10.17
N GLY A 826 16.13 -34.77 -8.90
CA GLY A 826 14.90 -34.07 -8.52
C GLY A 826 14.92 -32.55 -8.75
N TRP A 827 13.74 -31.97 -9.05
CA TRP A 827 13.50 -30.52 -9.18
C TRP A 827 12.30 -30.07 -8.34
N GLY A 828 11.28 -29.42 -8.93
CA GLY A 828 10.07 -29.01 -8.20
C GLY A 828 9.36 -30.21 -7.57
N SER A 829 8.83 -30.02 -6.36
CA SER A 829 8.08 -31.02 -5.59
C SER A 829 6.81 -30.42 -5.00
N CYS A 830 5.77 -31.24 -4.81
CA CYS A 830 4.51 -30.83 -4.20
C CYS A 830 4.06 -31.91 -3.22
N ALA A 831 3.39 -31.47 -2.15
CA ALA A 831 2.70 -32.33 -1.21
C ALA A 831 1.20 -32.23 -1.48
N ALA A 832 0.55 -33.35 -1.73
CA ALA A 832 -0.89 -33.43 -1.96
C ALA A 832 -1.38 -34.84 -1.64
N ASP A 833 -2.64 -34.97 -1.24
CA ASP A 833 -3.28 -36.26 -1.03
C ASP A 833 -3.89 -36.73 -2.37
N PHE A 834 -3.11 -37.46 -3.18
CA PHE A 834 -3.51 -37.81 -4.55
C PHE A 834 -4.52 -38.95 -4.62
N ASN A 835 -4.59 -39.75 -3.55
CA ASN A 835 -5.47 -40.90 -3.44
C ASN A 835 -6.65 -40.66 -2.47
N ASN A 836 -6.74 -39.46 -1.91
CA ASN A 836 -7.75 -39.03 -0.94
C ASN A 836 -7.82 -39.92 0.31
N ASP A 837 -6.68 -40.49 0.72
CA ASP A 837 -6.60 -41.36 1.89
C ASP A 837 -6.32 -40.62 3.21
N GLY A 838 -6.28 -39.29 3.19
CA GLY A 838 -6.06 -38.46 4.37
C GLY A 838 -4.60 -38.31 4.78
N LEU A 839 -3.65 -38.88 4.04
CA LEU A 839 -2.22 -38.65 4.18
C LEU A 839 -1.70 -37.84 2.99
N LEU A 840 -0.78 -36.90 3.24
CA LEU A 840 -0.15 -36.14 2.16
C LEU A 840 0.94 -36.99 1.50
N ASP A 841 0.83 -37.19 0.19
CA ASP A 841 1.83 -37.82 -0.67
C ASP A 841 2.82 -36.79 -1.21
N ILE A 842 3.89 -37.25 -1.87
CA ILE A 842 4.89 -36.38 -2.49
C ILE A 842 5.02 -36.72 -3.97
N PHE A 843 4.84 -35.72 -4.84
CA PHE A 843 5.25 -35.78 -6.23
C PHE A 843 6.47 -34.89 -6.46
N HIS A 844 7.42 -35.32 -7.28
CA HIS A 844 8.44 -34.40 -7.78
C HIS A 844 8.87 -34.68 -9.22
N ALA A 845 9.18 -33.61 -9.94
CA ALA A 845 9.73 -33.66 -11.28
C ALA A 845 11.20 -34.14 -11.25
N THR A 846 11.63 -34.73 -12.36
CA THR A 846 12.99 -35.23 -12.52
C THR A 846 13.55 -34.96 -13.91
N GLY A 847 14.89 -34.97 -14.03
CA GLY A 847 15.61 -35.06 -15.30
C GLY A 847 16.83 -34.15 -15.32
N TYR A 848 17.76 -34.36 -16.25
CA TYR A 848 18.97 -33.52 -16.36
C TYR A 848 19.04 -32.75 -17.69
N GLY A 849 18.20 -33.11 -18.66
CA GLY A 849 18.25 -32.62 -20.03
C GLY A 849 19.02 -33.53 -20.98
N ASN A 850 18.79 -33.35 -22.28
CA ASN A 850 19.40 -34.11 -23.39
C ASN A 850 19.88 -33.13 -24.47
N ILE A 851 20.95 -33.42 -25.24
CA ILE A 851 21.26 -32.55 -26.38
C ILE A 851 20.17 -32.69 -27.45
N PRO A 852 19.39 -31.64 -27.78
CA PRO A 852 18.49 -31.68 -28.90
C PRO A 852 19.28 -31.76 -30.21
N GLU A 853 18.78 -32.50 -31.20
CA GLU A 853 19.38 -32.53 -32.54
C GLU A 853 19.46 -31.14 -33.19
N THR A 854 18.59 -30.22 -32.76
CA THR A 854 18.51 -28.84 -33.23
C THR A 854 19.45 -27.87 -32.50
N ALA A 855 20.18 -28.31 -31.48
CA ALA A 855 21.10 -27.45 -30.75
C ALA A 855 22.21 -26.94 -31.67
N THR A 856 22.40 -25.62 -31.65
CA THR A 856 23.50 -24.96 -32.35
C THR A 856 24.61 -24.64 -31.37
N TYR A 857 25.86 -24.77 -31.83
CA TYR A 857 27.04 -24.55 -31.01
C TYR A 857 27.93 -23.46 -31.61
N PRO A 858 28.51 -22.58 -30.77
CA PRO A 858 29.46 -21.55 -31.20
C PRO A 858 30.74 -22.13 -31.85
N SER A 859 31.13 -23.35 -31.46
CA SER A 859 32.25 -24.08 -32.06
C SER A 859 32.11 -25.59 -31.86
N GLN A 860 32.90 -26.37 -32.60
CA GLN A 860 32.96 -27.83 -32.45
C GLN A 860 33.52 -28.29 -31.09
N ASP A 861 34.41 -27.49 -30.48
CA ASP A 861 34.95 -27.78 -29.15
C ASP A 861 33.86 -27.64 -28.08
N TYR A 862 33.00 -26.63 -28.18
CA TYR A 862 31.85 -26.48 -27.28
C TYR A 862 30.83 -27.60 -27.42
N LYS A 863 30.56 -28.04 -28.67
CA LYS A 863 29.73 -29.23 -28.90
C LYS A 863 30.31 -30.45 -28.20
N THR A 864 31.63 -30.65 -28.32
CA THR A 864 32.33 -31.79 -27.70
C THR A 864 32.24 -31.74 -26.17
N LEU A 865 32.49 -30.56 -25.57
CA LEU A 865 32.42 -30.36 -24.12
C LEU A 865 30.99 -30.57 -23.57
N ALA A 866 29.97 -29.96 -24.20
CA ALA A 866 28.57 -30.15 -23.80
C ALA A 866 28.14 -31.62 -23.89
N THR A 867 28.60 -32.32 -24.94
CA THR A 867 28.35 -33.76 -25.10
C THR A 867 29.02 -34.59 -24.02
N GLN A 868 30.27 -34.28 -23.64
CA GLN A 868 30.97 -34.97 -22.56
C GLN A 868 30.27 -34.80 -21.21
N ILE A 869 29.84 -33.58 -20.88
CA ILE A 869 29.13 -33.27 -19.64
C ILE A 869 27.81 -34.04 -19.55
N LEU A 870 27.01 -34.02 -20.62
CA LEU A 870 25.73 -34.73 -20.63
C LEU A 870 25.90 -36.25 -20.63
N ASN A 871 26.94 -36.77 -21.29
CA ASN A 871 27.26 -38.20 -21.23
C ASN A 871 27.64 -38.66 -19.81
N ASN A 872 28.31 -37.80 -19.02
CA ASN A 872 28.64 -38.09 -17.63
C ASN A 872 27.40 -38.20 -16.72
N HIS A 873 26.24 -37.71 -17.18
CA HIS A 873 24.97 -37.74 -16.46
C HIS A 873 23.88 -38.48 -17.27
N SER A 874 24.30 -39.37 -18.17
CA SER A 874 23.38 -40.12 -19.04
C SER A 874 22.38 -41.00 -18.28
N GLU A 875 22.67 -41.36 -17.02
CA GLU A 875 21.74 -42.10 -16.16
C GLU A 875 20.43 -41.34 -15.87
N PHE A 876 20.43 -40.02 -16.01
CA PHE A 876 19.26 -39.15 -15.76
C PHE A 876 18.50 -38.76 -17.03
N GLN A 877 18.97 -39.20 -18.20
CA GLN A 877 18.27 -38.99 -19.45
C GLN A 877 17.02 -39.87 -19.50
N GLN A 878 15.91 -39.32 -20.01
CA GLN A 878 14.62 -40.04 -20.05
C GLN A 878 14.12 -40.48 -18.66
N SER A 879 14.45 -39.71 -17.62
CA SER A 879 13.90 -39.92 -16.29
C SER A 879 12.37 -39.79 -16.29
N ARG A 880 11.73 -40.36 -15.28
CA ARG A 880 10.29 -40.20 -15.03
C ARG A 880 10.14 -39.48 -13.72
N ALA A 881 9.08 -38.68 -13.59
CA ALA A 881 8.71 -38.14 -12.30
C ALA A 881 8.57 -39.23 -11.23
N ARG A 882 8.63 -38.82 -9.98
CA ARG A 882 8.41 -39.69 -8.83
C ARG A 882 7.09 -39.32 -8.17
N LEU A 883 6.36 -40.34 -7.75
CA LEU A 883 5.17 -40.20 -6.92
C LEU A 883 5.35 -41.15 -5.74
N PHE A 884 5.54 -40.57 -4.56
CA PHE A 884 5.74 -41.29 -3.31
C PHE A 884 4.44 -41.24 -2.52
N ILE A 885 3.73 -42.36 -2.49
CA ILE A 885 2.49 -42.53 -1.73
C ILE A 885 2.84 -42.73 -0.26
N ASN A 886 2.23 -41.94 0.60
CA ASN A 886 2.42 -41.99 2.04
C ASN A 886 1.67 -43.19 2.62
N LEU A 887 2.38 -44.02 3.39
CA LEU A 887 1.82 -45.21 4.04
C LEU A 887 1.58 -44.99 5.55
N GLY A 888 1.85 -43.77 6.04
CA GLY A 888 1.83 -43.39 7.44
C GLY A 888 3.20 -43.55 8.11
N GLU A 889 3.33 -42.97 9.31
CA GLU A 889 4.53 -43.09 10.16
C GLU A 889 5.83 -42.68 9.41
N MET A 890 5.75 -41.62 8.59
CA MET A 890 6.87 -41.12 7.78
C MET A 890 7.43 -42.13 6.77
N THR A 891 6.65 -43.12 6.36
CA THR A 891 7.04 -44.11 5.35
C THR A 891 6.29 -43.90 4.03
N PHE A 892 7.02 -44.01 2.93
CA PHE A 892 6.53 -43.72 1.59
C PHE A 892 6.91 -44.83 0.61
N LYS A 893 6.09 -44.97 -0.42
CA LYS A 893 6.31 -45.91 -1.50
C LYS A 893 6.26 -45.21 -2.85
N GLU A 894 7.34 -45.33 -3.62
CA GLU A 894 7.36 -44.89 -5.01
C GLU A 894 6.38 -45.72 -5.85
N GLN A 895 5.46 -45.05 -6.55
CA GLN A 895 4.37 -45.65 -7.34
C GLN A 895 4.06 -44.88 -8.64
N ALA A 896 4.98 -44.07 -9.18
CA ALA A 896 4.69 -43.28 -10.38
C ALA A 896 4.23 -44.17 -11.54
N LEU A 897 4.89 -45.30 -11.77
CA LEU A 897 4.55 -46.20 -12.87
C LEU A 897 3.16 -46.83 -12.69
N GLU A 898 2.86 -47.33 -11.50
CA GLU A 898 1.56 -47.92 -11.15
C GLU A 898 0.42 -46.90 -11.23
N ALA A 899 0.72 -45.64 -10.92
CA ALA A 899 -0.23 -44.54 -11.00
C ALA A 899 -0.44 -44.02 -12.43
N GLY A 900 0.35 -44.46 -13.42
CA GLY A 900 0.21 -44.06 -14.82
C GLY A 900 1.12 -42.91 -15.26
N LEU A 901 2.07 -42.48 -14.41
CA LEU A 901 3.09 -41.48 -14.70
C LEU A 901 4.31 -42.12 -15.40
N GLU A 902 4.04 -42.89 -16.46
CA GLU A 902 5.06 -43.68 -17.15
C GLU A 902 5.92 -42.87 -18.14
N LYS A 903 5.46 -41.67 -18.50
CA LYS A 903 6.07 -40.79 -19.49
C LYS A 903 7.46 -40.33 -19.01
N ALA A 904 8.46 -40.59 -19.84
CA ALA A 904 9.77 -39.99 -19.66
C ALA A 904 9.69 -38.48 -19.90
N MET A 905 10.32 -37.70 -19.02
CA MET A 905 10.30 -36.25 -19.03
C MET A 905 11.65 -35.68 -18.57
N ASP A 906 11.87 -34.42 -18.90
CA ASP A 906 12.93 -33.59 -18.30
C ASP A 906 12.24 -32.41 -17.60
N GLY A 907 11.46 -32.73 -16.58
CA GLY A 907 10.62 -31.78 -15.84
C GLY A 907 11.44 -30.84 -14.95
N ARG A 908 10.91 -29.65 -14.68
CA ARG A 908 11.53 -28.62 -13.84
C ARG A 908 10.53 -28.09 -12.82
N GLY A 909 9.80 -27.04 -13.18
CA GLY A 909 8.77 -26.43 -12.33
C GLY A 909 7.48 -27.24 -12.35
N ILE A 910 6.76 -27.20 -11.23
CA ILE A 910 5.50 -27.96 -11.08
C ILE A 910 4.43 -27.14 -10.39
N SER A 911 3.17 -27.46 -10.68
CA SER A 911 2.02 -26.99 -9.89
C SER A 911 1.02 -28.12 -9.72
N CYS A 912 0.52 -28.32 -8.50
CA CYS A 912 -0.44 -29.36 -8.15
C CYS A 912 -1.75 -28.71 -7.70
N PHE A 913 -2.87 -29.04 -8.35
CA PHE A 913 -4.16 -28.38 -8.13
C PHE A 913 -5.33 -29.24 -8.63
N ASP A 914 -6.55 -28.96 -8.15
CA ASP A 914 -7.78 -29.66 -8.54
C ASP A 914 -8.44 -28.94 -9.73
N TYR A 915 -8.05 -29.28 -10.97
CA TYR A 915 -8.43 -28.45 -12.12
C TYR A 915 -9.94 -28.48 -12.37
N GLN A 916 -10.58 -29.66 -12.29
CA GLN A 916 -12.01 -29.81 -12.54
C GLN A 916 -12.88 -29.64 -11.28
N GLN A 917 -12.28 -29.37 -10.12
CA GLN A 917 -12.97 -29.24 -8.84
C GLN A 917 -13.76 -30.49 -8.47
N ASP A 918 -13.18 -31.66 -8.74
CA ASP A 918 -13.76 -32.96 -8.41
C ASP A 918 -13.04 -33.66 -7.24
N GLY A 919 -12.03 -33.01 -6.66
CA GLY A 919 -11.27 -33.47 -5.51
C GLY A 919 -10.14 -34.44 -5.83
N ASP A 920 -9.89 -34.74 -7.11
CA ASP A 920 -8.74 -35.53 -7.54
C ASP A 920 -7.61 -34.57 -7.94
N ILE A 921 -6.56 -34.43 -7.12
CA ILE A 921 -5.48 -33.45 -7.39
C ILE A 921 -4.70 -33.82 -8.65
N ASP A 922 -4.59 -32.88 -9.59
CA ASP A 922 -3.89 -32.98 -10.86
C ASP A 922 -2.50 -32.35 -10.80
N ILE A 923 -1.69 -32.62 -11.83
CA ILE A 923 -0.29 -32.20 -11.87
C ILE A 923 0.03 -31.57 -13.22
N VAL A 924 0.61 -30.37 -13.20
CA VAL A 924 1.23 -29.75 -14.38
C VAL A 924 2.73 -29.59 -14.19
N VAL A 925 3.51 -29.90 -15.23
CA VAL A 925 4.97 -29.87 -15.20
C VAL A 925 5.48 -29.04 -16.38
N SER A 926 6.31 -28.03 -16.08
CA SER A 926 7.09 -27.34 -17.09
C SER A 926 8.33 -28.18 -17.45
N ASN A 927 8.48 -28.45 -18.74
CA ASN A 927 9.58 -29.28 -19.24
C ASN A 927 10.74 -28.43 -19.76
N TRP A 928 11.95 -28.97 -19.63
CA TRP A 928 13.14 -28.36 -20.20
C TRP A 928 13.06 -28.28 -21.74
N GLU A 929 12.53 -29.28 -22.43
CA GLU A 929 12.27 -29.17 -23.86
C GLU A 929 10.92 -29.79 -24.21
N GLY A 930 10.27 -29.26 -25.26
CA GLY A 930 8.99 -29.77 -25.73
C GLY A 930 7.81 -29.08 -25.09
N SER A 931 6.70 -29.82 -24.96
CA SER A 931 5.46 -29.31 -24.38
C SER A 931 5.42 -29.56 -22.87
N PRO A 932 4.71 -28.72 -22.10
CA PRO A 932 4.37 -29.08 -20.72
C PRO A 932 3.63 -30.41 -20.66
N ASP A 933 3.80 -31.10 -19.55
CA ASP A 933 3.01 -32.28 -19.23
C ASP A 933 1.88 -31.88 -18.31
N PHE A 934 0.67 -32.36 -18.61
CA PHE A 934 -0.49 -32.16 -17.75
C PHE A 934 -1.13 -33.51 -17.46
N PHE A 935 -0.98 -33.98 -16.22
CA PHE A 935 -1.47 -35.26 -15.75
C PHE A 935 -2.77 -35.06 -14.99
N VAL A 936 -3.85 -35.52 -15.62
CA VAL A 936 -5.18 -35.50 -15.02
C VAL A 936 -5.36 -36.73 -14.14
N ASN A 937 -5.70 -36.52 -12.88
CA ASN A 937 -6.01 -37.55 -11.92
C ASN A 937 -7.47 -38.00 -12.07
N SER A 938 -7.70 -39.28 -11.84
CA SER A 938 -9.02 -39.92 -11.85
C SER A 938 -8.94 -41.06 -10.84
N ASN A 939 -8.82 -40.68 -9.57
CA ASN A 939 -8.58 -41.59 -8.47
C ASN A 939 -9.61 -42.75 -8.51
N PRO A 940 -9.17 -44.01 -8.62
CA PRO A 940 -10.07 -45.14 -8.79
C PRO A 940 -10.84 -45.49 -7.50
N ASP A 941 -10.34 -45.07 -6.33
CA ASP A 941 -10.86 -45.51 -5.04
C ASP A 941 -12.13 -44.74 -4.62
N ASN A 942 -12.45 -43.66 -5.34
CA ASN A 942 -13.64 -42.84 -5.13
C ASN A 942 -13.80 -42.43 -3.66
N HIS A 943 -12.68 -42.12 -3.02
CA HIS A 943 -12.64 -41.58 -1.69
C HIS A 943 -13.26 -40.19 -1.65
N HIS A 944 -13.83 -39.87 -0.50
CA HIS A 944 -14.38 -38.57 -0.22
C HIS A 944 -13.28 -37.55 0.02
N TRP A 945 -13.62 -36.29 -0.16
CA TRP A 945 -12.69 -35.18 -0.01
C TRP A 945 -13.38 -33.94 0.52
N LEU A 946 -12.60 -32.94 0.89
CA LEU A 946 -13.09 -31.60 1.19
C LEU A 946 -11.97 -30.62 0.85
N SER A 947 -12.29 -29.53 0.16
CA SER A 947 -11.33 -28.46 -0.09
C SER A 947 -11.78 -27.14 0.55
N VAL A 948 -10.82 -26.30 0.90
CA VAL A 948 -11.03 -25.03 1.59
C VAL A 948 -10.24 -23.94 0.88
N ARG A 949 -10.92 -22.91 0.40
CA ARG A 949 -10.30 -21.66 -0.07
C ARG A 949 -10.67 -20.56 0.92
N LEU A 950 -9.66 -19.93 1.49
CA LEU A 950 -9.83 -18.82 2.42
C LEU A 950 -9.77 -17.49 1.67
N ILE A 951 -10.56 -16.51 2.12
CA ILE A 951 -10.51 -15.13 1.66
C ILE A 951 -10.22 -14.24 2.87
N GLY A 952 -8.99 -13.72 2.92
CA GLY A 952 -8.48 -12.82 3.94
C GLY A 952 -8.80 -11.34 3.68
N PRO A 953 -8.52 -10.46 4.65
CA PRO A 953 -8.65 -9.00 4.51
C PRO A 953 -7.61 -8.40 3.54
N PRO A 954 -7.75 -7.11 3.15
CA PRO A 954 -6.72 -6.43 2.35
C PRO A 954 -5.33 -6.52 3.00
N GLY A 955 -4.29 -6.59 2.16
CA GLY A 955 -2.89 -6.85 2.57
C GLY A 955 -2.50 -8.32 2.52
N ASN A 956 -3.39 -9.22 2.93
CA ASN A 956 -3.19 -10.68 2.92
C ASN A 956 -4.50 -11.40 2.52
N THR A 957 -4.95 -11.14 1.29
CA THR A 957 -6.27 -11.55 0.78
C THR A 957 -6.39 -13.05 0.54
N GLU A 958 -5.27 -13.74 0.35
CA GLU A 958 -5.21 -15.20 0.22
C GLU A 958 -5.03 -15.90 1.58
N ALA A 959 -4.99 -15.14 2.69
CA ALA A 959 -4.89 -15.62 4.06
C ALA A 959 -3.64 -16.49 4.34
N LEU A 960 -2.50 -16.09 3.82
CA LEU A 960 -1.20 -16.72 4.09
C LEU A 960 -0.90 -16.69 5.60
N GLY A 961 -0.47 -17.82 6.16
CA GLY A 961 -0.28 -18.04 7.59
C GLY A 961 -1.53 -18.57 8.32
N ALA A 962 -2.68 -18.70 7.63
CA ALA A 962 -3.88 -19.29 8.23
C ALA A 962 -3.71 -20.79 8.47
N LYS A 963 -4.19 -21.26 9.62
CA LYS A 963 -4.09 -22.65 10.08
C LYS A 963 -5.45 -23.32 10.04
N ILE A 964 -5.58 -24.41 9.29
CA ILE A 964 -6.82 -25.16 9.10
C ILE A 964 -6.67 -26.53 9.75
N ARG A 965 -7.53 -26.84 10.73
CA ARG A 965 -7.61 -28.15 11.37
C ARG A 965 -8.96 -28.79 11.09
N LEU A 966 -8.95 -29.97 10.48
CA LEU A 966 -10.11 -30.79 10.24
C LEU A 966 -10.19 -31.88 11.30
N TYR A 967 -11.31 -31.95 12.03
CA TYR A 967 -11.56 -32.97 13.05
C TYR A 967 -12.59 -33.97 12.53
N SER A 968 -12.27 -35.25 12.65
CA SER A 968 -13.16 -36.35 12.28
C SER A 968 -12.98 -37.55 13.22
N GLN A 969 -13.80 -38.58 13.03
CA GLN A 969 -13.63 -39.86 13.74
C GLN A 969 -12.30 -40.57 13.43
N ASP A 970 -11.67 -40.28 12.28
CA ASP A 970 -10.42 -40.93 11.85
C ASP A 970 -9.18 -40.18 12.37
N GLY A 971 -9.35 -39.03 13.01
CA GLY A 971 -8.26 -38.20 13.53
C GLY A 971 -8.36 -36.73 13.13
N THR A 972 -7.25 -36.02 13.32
CA THR A 972 -7.10 -34.61 12.94
C THR A 972 -6.19 -34.54 11.72
N GLN A 973 -6.53 -33.68 10.76
CA GLN A 973 -5.61 -33.28 9.69
C GLN A 973 -5.34 -31.78 9.81
N PHE A 974 -4.11 -31.37 9.52
CA PHE A 974 -3.68 -29.97 9.61
C PHE A 974 -3.12 -29.46 8.28
N ARG A 975 -3.45 -28.21 7.94
CA ARG A 975 -2.89 -27.48 6.81
C ARG A 975 -2.59 -26.05 7.21
N GLU A 976 -1.47 -25.50 6.73
CA GLU A 976 -1.16 -24.07 6.79
C GLU A 976 -1.26 -23.50 5.37
N VAL A 977 -2.07 -22.46 5.20
CA VAL A 977 -2.15 -21.72 3.94
C VAL A 977 -0.87 -20.93 3.76
N ARG A 978 -0.11 -21.21 2.70
CA ARG A 978 1.17 -20.55 2.42
C ARG A 978 1.25 -20.16 0.95
N PHE A 979 2.21 -19.30 0.64
CA PHE A 979 2.65 -19.11 -0.73
C PHE A 979 3.45 -20.36 -1.12
N GLU A 980 2.74 -21.44 -1.46
CA GLU A 980 3.28 -22.78 -1.69
C GLU A 980 4.29 -22.80 -2.84
N ASN A 981 5.52 -22.44 -2.50
CA ASN A 981 6.59 -22.19 -3.43
C ASN A 981 7.42 -23.45 -3.59
N ASN A 982 7.67 -23.81 -4.83
CA ASN A 982 8.57 -24.89 -5.19
C ASN A 982 9.60 -24.37 -6.20
N PHE A 983 10.36 -25.27 -6.84
CA PHE A 983 11.43 -24.85 -7.73
C PHE A 983 10.88 -24.04 -8.91
N VAL A 984 11.08 -22.72 -8.86
CA VAL A 984 10.64 -21.71 -9.84
C VAL A 984 9.13 -21.72 -10.15
N SER A 985 8.27 -22.16 -9.24
CA SER A 985 6.84 -22.42 -9.51
C SER A 985 5.99 -22.37 -8.25
N THR A 986 4.67 -22.16 -8.38
CA THR A 986 3.75 -22.05 -7.23
C THR A 986 2.44 -22.83 -7.42
N ASN A 987 1.88 -23.32 -6.30
CA ASN A 987 0.55 -23.91 -6.24
C ASN A 987 -0.54 -22.86 -5.91
N PRO A 988 -1.82 -23.11 -6.22
CA PRO A 988 -2.94 -22.30 -5.73
C PRO A 988 -3.11 -22.41 -4.21
N ARG A 989 -3.86 -21.48 -3.60
CA ARG A 989 -4.00 -21.36 -2.13
C ARG A 989 -5.17 -22.17 -1.57
N GLN A 990 -5.72 -23.06 -2.40
CA GLN A 990 -6.77 -23.97 -1.99
C GLN A 990 -6.16 -25.15 -1.23
N GLN A 991 -6.63 -25.39 -0.01
CA GLN A 991 -6.17 -26.49 0.82
C GLN A 991 -7.09 -27.69 0.67
N HIS A 992 -6.50 -28.87 0.51
CA HIS A 992 -7.21 -30.11 0.22
C HIS A 992 -7.06 -31.14 1.35
N PHE A 993 -8.16 -31.87 1.61
CA PHE A 993 -8.25 -32.93 2.60
C PHE A 993 -8.91 -34.16 1.98
N GLY A 994 -8.18 -35.27 1.87
CA GLY A 994 -8.80 -36.57 1.61
C GLY A 994 -9.45 -37.12 2.87
N LEU A 995 -10.57 -37.81 2.67
CA LEU A 995 -11.45 -38.25 3.74
C LEU A 995 -11.75 -39.74 3.67
N LYS A 996 -11.02 -40.53 2.86
CA LYS A 996 -11.28 -41.96 2.68
C LYS A 996 -12.75 -42.25 2.37
N GLN A 997 -13.44 -42.98 3.24
CA GLN A 997 -14.88 -43.29 3.13
C GLN A 997 -15.68 -42.61 4.26
N LEU A 998 -15.14 -41.55 4.89
CA LEU A 998 -15.82 -40.81 5.94
C LEU A 998 -17.13 -40.22 5.40
N GLU A 999 -18.24 -40.54 6.04
CA GLU A 999 -19.55 -39.95 5.70
C GLU A 999 -19.73 -38.56 6.30
N LYS A 1000 -18.87 -38.19 7.26
CA LYS A 1000 -19.02 -36.97 8.05
C LYS A 1000 -17.69 -36.47 8.58
N VAL A 1001 -17.52 -35.15 8.51
CA VAL A 1001 -16.50 -34.38 9.24
C VAL A 1001 -17.18 -33.72 10.44
N ASP A 1002 -16.56 -33.73 11.62
CA ASP A 1002 -17.17 -33.16 12.82
C ASP A 1002 -17.10 -31.63 12.79
N ARG A 1003 -15.91 -31.08 12.56
CA ARG A 1003 -15.72 -29.64 12.40
C ARG A 1003 -14.44 -29.28 11.65
N LEU A 1004 -14.45 -28.13 11.01
CA LEU A 1004 -13.28 -27.44 10.49
C LEU A 1004 -13.00 -26.21 11.38
N VAL A 1005 -11.77 -26.08 11.88
CA VAL A 1005 -11.33 -24.93 12.68
C VAL A 1005 -10.26 -24.18 11.89
N ILE A 1006 -10.50 -22.90 11.66
CA ILE A 1006 -9.59 -22.00 10.94
C ILE A 1006 -9.11 -20.96 11.95
N ASP A 1007 -7.81 -20.95 12.23
CA ASP A 1007 -7.13 -19.89 12.95
C ASP A 1007 -6.52 -18.94 11.92
N TRP A 1008 -7.01 -17.70 11.89
CA TRP A 1008 -6.55 -16.67 10.96
C TRP A 1008 -5.30 -15.97 11.47
N PRO A 1009 -4.38 -15.58 10.58
CA PRO A 1009 -3.12 -14.92 10.96
C PRO A 1009 -3.37 -13.53 11.56
N LYS A 1010 -2.34 -12.97 12.18
CA LYS A 1010 -2.32 -11.55 12.58
C LYS A 1010 -2.28 -10.63 11.34
N PRO A 1011 -2.54 -9.32 11.50
CA PRO A 1011 -3.04 -8.63 12.70
C PRO A 1011 -4.53 -8.87 12.94
N TYR A 1012 -5.24 -9.44 11.97
CA TYR A 1012 -6.68 -9.66 12.02
C TYR A 1012 -7.09 -10.96 12.71
N SER A 1013 -6.28 -11.48 13.65
CA SER A 1013 -6.49 -12.81 14.23
C SER A 1013 -7.94 -13.08 14.62
N ALA A 1014 -8.47 -14.16 14.07
CA ALA A 1014 -9.80 -14.64 14.33
C ALA A 1014 -9.79 -16.17 14.38
N ARG A 1015 -10.88 -16.75 14.89
CA ARG A 1015 -11.13 -18.18 14.80
C ARG A 1015 -12.49 -18.41 14.17
N THR A 1016 -12.52 -19.11 13.04
CA THR A 1016 -13.75 -19.57 12.39
C THR A 1016 -13.93 -21.06 12.65
N VAL A 1017 -15.14 -21.48 13.03
CA VAL A 1017 -15.48 -22.90 13.18
C VAL A 1017 -16.66 -23.22 12.28
N LEU A 1018 -16.50 -24.19 11.39
CA LEU A 1018 -17.58 -24.77 10.61
C LEU A 1018 -17.92 -26.14 11.19
N GLU A 1019 -19.12 -26.25 11.77
CA GLU A 1019 -19.63 -27.50 12.32
C GLU A 1019 -20.26 -28.35 11.22
N ASN A 1020 -19.91 -29.62 11.16
CA ASN A 1020 -20.43 -30.60 10.19
C ASN A 1020 -20.30 -30.12 8.72
N PRO A 1021 -19.10 -29.70 8.26
CA PRO A 1021 -18.94 -29.23 6.90
C PRO A 1021 -19.25 -30.36 5.91
N ARG A 1022 -19.86 -30.00 4.78
CA ARG A 1022 -20.21 -30.97 3.73
C ARG A 1022 -18.95 -31.55 3.09
N ILE A 1023 -18.92 -32.87 2.96
CA ILE A 1023 -17.89 -33.59 2.20
C ILE A 1023 -18.19 -33.54 0.69
N ASN A 1024 -17.20 -33.89 -0.12
CA ASN A 1024 -17.18 -33.83 -1.59
C ASN A 1024 -17.57 -32.44 -2.10
N GLN A 1025 -17.06 -31.42 -1.41
CA GLN A 1025 -17.40 -30.04 -1.68
C GLN A 1025 -16.24 -29.13 -1.32
N ARG A 1026 -16.09 -28.08 -2.13
CA ARG A 1026 -15.28 -26.92 -1.83
C ARG A 1026 -16.00 -25.96 -0.88
N HIS A 1027 -15.28 -25.49 0.13
CA HIS A 1027 -15.73 -24.47 1.07
C HIS A 1027 -14.97 -23.18 0.80
N LEU A 1028 -15.70 -22.13 0.42
CA LEU A 1028 -15.16 -20.77 0.38
C LEU A 1028 -15.47 -20.10 1.71
N VAL A 1029 -14.44 -19.76 2.47
CA VAL A 1029 -14.59 -19.19 3.81
C VAL A 1029 -13.98 -17.80 3.86
N PHE A 1030 -14.78 -16.80 4.21
CA PHE A 1030 -14.34 -15.42 4.36
C PHE A 1030 -13.88 -15.15 5.79
N HIS A 1031 -12.87 -14.32 5.93
CA HIS A 1031 -12.46 -13.79 7.22
C HIS A 1031 -13.66 -13.10 7.90
N PRO A 1032 -13.91 -13.31 9.21
CA PRO A 1032 -15.06 -12.73 9.90
C PRO A 1032 -15.17 -11.21 9.80
N VAL A 1033 -14.05 -10.50 9.67
CA VAL A 1033 -14.01 -9.03 9.48
C VAL A 1033 -14.71 -8.59 8.20
N LEU A 1034 -14.69 -9.42 7.15
CA LEU A 1034 -15.34 -9.14 5.86
C LEU A 1034 -16.86 -9.29 5.95
N ASN A 1035 -17.35 -10.06 6.94
CA ASN A 1035 -18.78 -10.34 7.15
C ASN A 1035 -19.48 -9.32 8.08
N GLN A 1036 -18.80 -8.27 8.56
CA GLN A 1036 -19.40 -7.24 9.43
C GLN A 1036 -20.11 -6.10 8.67
N GLN A 1037 -20.71 -6.39 7.52
CA GLN A 1037 -21.84 -5.57 7.05
C GLN A 1037 -23.04 -5.82 7.98
N PRO A 1038 -23.78 -4.79 8.46
CA PRO A 1038 -24.98 -5.05 9.23
C PRO A 1038 -25.94 -5.88 8.37
N PRO A 1039 -26.62 -6.89 8.94
CA PRO A 1039 -27.56 -7.70 8.19
C PRO A 1039 -28.61 -6.77 7.58
N SER A 1040 -28.82 -6.92 6.28
CA SER A 1040 -29.84 -6.22 5.51
C SER A 1040 -31.18 -6.29 6.25
N GLY A 1041 -31.55 -5.16 6.86
CA GLY A 1041 -32.81 -4.99 7.55
C GLY A 1041 -33.97 -5.19 6.60
N THR A 1042 -34.73 -6.24 6.87
CA THR A 1042 -36.13 -6.49 6.52
C THR A 1042 -36.91 -5.31 5.92
N ASN A 1043 -37.56 -5.58 4.77
CA ASN A 1043 -38.79 -4.96 4.25
C ASN A 1043 -39.42 -3.87 5.15
N ARG A 1044 -39.40 -2.63 4.68
CA ARG A 1044 -40.58 -1.75 4.62
C ARG A 1044 -40.40 -0.59 3.67
#